data_AF-A0A4V4H5W8-F1
#
_entry.id   AF-A0A4V4H5W8-F1
#
_cell.length_a   1.000
_cell.length_b   1.000
_cell.length_c   1.000
_cell.angle_alpha   90.00
_cell.angle_beta   90.00
_cell.angle_gamma   90.00
#
_symmetry.space_group_name_H-M   'P 1'
#
loop_
_entity.id
_entity.type
_entity.pdbx_description
1 polymer ?
#
loop_
_entity_poly.entity_id
_entity_poly.type
_entity_poly.pdbx_seq_one_letter_code
_entity_poly.pdbx_strand_id
1 'polypeptide(L)'
;MNLNSNINIATSLNPSPCLPLLSPPTCPSSSPSSLISSLKTSKTLRDLHQLHALAIKTGLFGDPLVAAEVLRSSVLSEHRDLRYGRRVFDQMPEPNCFSWNTLIRAYSESDGGHPSESLLLFSRMLLCETARPNRYTFPSVLKACARAEAIQEGKQVHGQVIKLGWDDDAFVLTNSVRMYACCGFMEDARKLVEKSSLSPESESSVVLHNIVIDGYFRLGMVEEARQVFDRMANKSVISWNGMISKFAQTGYFKEAICVFRKMQLEGVKHNYVTLVSVLPAISRLGALELGEWVHAYAEKNVIEMDDVLGSALVDMYSKCGNIDKAVQVFEGLPKRNPITWSTMIGGLALHGRAGEALDYFQRMEKAGVVPSDVVFIGVLNACSHAGLVDEGRSYFNRMVNIYQLSPRIEHYGCMVDMLGRAGLLEEAEELVVNMPVKPDDVIYKAFLAACKKHGDAEIGMRVAKCFMELVSHDGDSYVLLSNLCASLGEWDTVAKLRLTMKELEVRKDPGCSWITIDGMIHEFVVEDYTHPRTKEIYLMLEEMAVKLQEAGYVPDTAQVLLNIEEEKKESTLFYHSEKIAIAFGLISTSSGTTLHIVKNLRICGDCHSSIKLISKVYGRRIIVRDRSRFHHFEDGVCSCNDYW
;
A
#
# COMPACT_ATOMS: atom_id res chain seq x y z
N MET A 1 28.25 23.45 65.14
CA MET A 1 29.06 24.42 65.91
C MET A 1 29.05 25.75 65.17
N ASN A 2 29.00 26.87 65.89
CA ASN A 2 29.03 28.23 65.33
C ASN A 2 30.45 28.66 64.93
N LEU A 3 30.49 29.77 64.16
CA LEU A 3 31.47 30.87 64.07
C LEU A 3 31.98 31.03 62.62
N ASN A 4 31.53 32.03 61.85
CA ASN A 4 31.66 33.49 61.97
C ASN A 4 33.11 34.04 61.97
N SER A 5 33.50 34.60 60.82
CA SER A 5 34.23 35.87 60.69
C SER A 5 33.92 36.43 59.28
N ASN A 6 33.07 37.45 59.15
CA ASN A 6 33.40 38.88 59.23
C ASN A 6 34.57 39.32 58.33
N ILE A 7 34.24 40.01 57.23
CA ILE A 7 34.72 41.37 56.89
C ILE A 7 33.59 42.06 56.09
N ASN A 8 33.46 43.37 56.25
CA ASN A 8 32.25 44.13 55.95
C ASN A 8 32.64 45.50 55.37
N ILE A 9 31.96 46.00 54.31
CA ILE A 9 31.92 47.42 53.88
C ILE A 9 33.30 47.93 53.33
N ALA A 10 33.53 48.81 52.34
CA ALA A 10 32.82 49.84 51.55
C ALA A 10 33.61 50.07 50.21
N THR A 11 33.28 50.89 49.19
CA THR A 11 32.03 51.47 48.64
C THR A 11 32.38 52.19 47.32
N SER A 12 31.69 51.93 46.21
CA SER A 12 31.45 52.96 45.16
C SER A 12 30.35 52.55 44.18
N LEU A 13 29.19 53.20 44.32
CA LEU A 13 28.12 53.17 43.32
C LEU A 13 28.31 54.37 42.37
N ASN A 14 28.24 54.12 41.07
CA ASN A 14 27.66 55.06 40.12
C ASN A 14 27.11 54.29 38.90
N PRO A 15 26.09 54.82 38.20
CA PRO A 15 25.02 53.96 37.69
C PRO A 15 25.14 53.61 36.21
N SER A 16 24.80 52.37 35.87
CA SER A 16 24.54 51.95 34.49
C SER A 16 23.33 52.71 33.92
N PRO A 17 23.28 53.00 32.61
CA PRO A 17 22.23 53.85 32.04
C PRO A 17 20.83 53.25 32.18
N CYS A 18 19.87 54.07 32.59
CA CYS A 18 18.46 53.67 32.52
C CYS A 18 18.06 53.40 31.05
N LEU A 19 17.71 52.14 30.76
CA LEU A 19 16.86 51.85 29.61
C LEU A 19 15.56 52.65 29.74
N PRO A 20 14.99 53.18 28.64
CA PRO A 20 13.76 53.95 28.73
C PRO A 20 12.65 53.10 29.36
N LEU A 21 12.03 53.65 30.41
CA LEU A 21 10.73 53.17 30.87
C LEU A 21 9.76 53.31 29.70
N LEU A 22 9.45 52.19 29.06
CA LEU A 22 8.29 52.10 28.17
C LEU A 22 7.09 52.59 28.98
N SER A 23 6.51 53.70 28.54
CA SER A 23 5.27 54.23 29.09
C SER A 23 4.24 53.10 29.15
N PRO A 24 3.42 53.03 30.22
CA PRO A 24 2.37 52.01 30.28
C PRO A 24 1.51 52.16 29.01
N PRO A 25 1.25 51.06 28.26
CA PRO A 25 0.34 51.16 27.14
C PRO A 25 -0.98 51.68 27.69
N THR A 26 -1.40 52.84 27.18
CA THR A 26 -2.69 53.47 27.49
C THR A 26 -3.75 52.39 27.43
N CYS A 27 -4.46 52.14 28.54
CA CYS A 27 -5.50 51.12 28.58
C CYS A 27 -6.42 51.31 27.36
N PRO A 28 -6.42 50.37 26.39
CA PRO A 28 -7.49 50.32 25.43
C PRO A 28 -8.77 50.13 26.27
N SER A 29 -9.85 50.81 25.92
CA SER A 29 -11.15 50.60 26.54
C SER A 29 -11.57 49.14 26.33
N SER A 30 -11.22 48.28 27.28
CA SER A 30 -11.20 46.83 27.10
C SER A 30 -12.60 46.27 27.28
N SER A 31 -13.45 46.50 26.28
CA SER A 31 -14.71 45.76 26.16
C SER A 31 -14.41 44.29 25.86
N PRO A 32 -15.21 43.33 26.36
CA PRO A 32 -15.06 41.91 26.02
C PRO A 32 -14.98 41.67 24.51
N SER A 33 -15.76 42.42 23.71
CA SER A 33 -15.76 42.33 22.25
C SER A 33 -14.44 42.74 21.59
N SER A 34 -13.76 43.78 22.09
CA SER A 34 -12.46 44.19 21.54
C SER A 34 -11.38 43.13 21.78
N LEU A 35 -11.38 42.54 22.98
CA LEU A 35 -10.42 41.51 23.37
C LEU A 35 -10.66 40.19 22.62
N ILE A 36 -11.93 39.77 22.44
CA ILE A 36 -12.30 38.60 21.63
C ILE A 36 -11.84 38.77 20.17
N SER A 37 -11.98 39.98 19.60
CA SER A 37 -11.46 40.26 18.25
C SER A 37 -9.93 40.12 18.19
N SER A 38 -9.21 40.64 19.18
CA SER A 38 -7.75 40.50 19.27
C SER A 38 -7.30 39.04 19.40
N LEU A 39 -8.00 38.24 20.22
CA LEU A 39 -7.74 36.80 20.41
C LEU A 39 -7.96 35.98 19.13
N LYS A 40 -8.92 36.36 18.28
CA LYS A 40 -9.16 35.73 16.97
C LYS A 40 -8.10 36.08 15.93
N THR A 41 -7.42 37.22 16.11
CA THR A 41 -6.36 37.70 15.20
C THR A 41 -4.94 37.40 15.70
N SER A 42 -4.77 36.77 16.86
CA SER A 42 -3.45 36.42 17.41
C SER A 42 -2.73 35.43 16.50
N LYS A 43 -1.49 35.74 16.12
CA LYS A 43 -0.70 34.93 15.17
C LYS A 43 0.33 34.03 15.85
N THR A 44 0.71 34.32 17.09
CA THR A 44 1.68 33.51 17.84
C THR A 44 1.17 33.13 19.24
N LEU A 45 1.69 32.03 19.78
CA LEU A 45 1.42 31.62 21.16
C LEU A 45 1.86 32.69 22.19
N ARG A 46 2.88 33.51 21.86
CA ARG A 46 3.31 34.64 22.69
C ARG A 46 2.26 35.75 22.74
N ASP A 47 1.62 36.07 21.62
CA ASP A 47 0.55 37.07 21.57
C ASP A 47 -0.66 36.59 22.38
N LEU A 48 -1.02 35.31 22.25
CA LEU A 48 -2.08 34.69 23.04
C LEU A 48 -1.78 34.75 24.55
N HIS A 49 -0.55 34.46 24.97
CA HIS A 49 -0.14 34.59 26.37
C HIS A 49 -0.27 36.03 26.89
N GLN A 50 0.08 37.04 26.08
CA GLN A 50 -0.06 38.45 26.44
C GLN A 50 -1.53 38.87 26.56
N LEU A 51 -2.38 38.46 25.60
CA LEU A 51 -3.81 38.74 25.62
C LEU A 51 -4.53 38.02 26.77
N HIS A 52 -4.14 36.79 27.12
CA HIS A 52 -4.67 36.10 28.29
C HIS A 52 -4.21 36.76 29.60
N ALA A 53 -2.94 37.17 29.71
CA ALA A 53 -2.47 37.92 30.88
C ALA A 53 -3.18 39.27 31.04
N LEU A 54 -3.50 39.95 29.92
CA LEU A 54 -4.34 41.14 29.91
C LEU A 54 -5.78 40.84 30.37
N ALA A 55 -6.39 39.74 29.90
CA ALA A 55 -7.72 39.30 30.31
C ALA A 55 -7.80 39.05 31.83
N ILE A 56 -6.78 38.41 32.41
CA ILE A 56 -6.68 38.19 33.86
C ILE A 56 -6.53 39.53 34.59
N LYS A 57 -5.58 40.38 34.17
CA LYS A 57 -5.28 41.66 34.84
C LYS A 57 -6.45 42.65 34.82
N THR A 58 -7.29 42.59 33.78
CA THR A 58 -8.48 43.44 33.62
C THR A 58 -9.75 42.84 34.23
N GLY A 59 -9.69 41.62 34.79
CA GLY A 59 -10.85 40.89 35.29
C GLY A 59 -11.77 40.29 34.21
N LEU A 60 -11.51 40.58 32.93
CA LEU A 60 -12.31 40.12 31.79
C LEU A 60 -12.26 38.61 31.58
N PHE A 61 -11.27 37.90 32.14
CA PHE A 61 -11.26 36.43 32.14
C PHE A 61 -12.42 35.81 32.97
N GLY A 62 -13.09 36.60 33.81
CA GLY A 62 -14.36 36.18 34.43
C GLY A 62 -15.54 36.09 33.46
N ASP A 63 -15.45 36.68 32.27
CA ASP A 63 -16.46 36.56 31.21
C ASP A 63 -16.34 35.17 30.52
N PRO A 64 -17.38 34.31 30.55
CA PRO A 64 -17.34 32.98 29.96
C PRO A 64 -17.05 32.96 28.45
N LEU A 65 -17.35 34.04 27.71
CA LEU A 65 -17.05 34.15 26.27
C LEU A 65 -15.58 34.48 26.03
N VAL A 66 -15.00 35.38 26.84
CA VAL A 66 -13.57 35.72 26.76
C VAL A 66 -12.73 34.51 27.12
N ALA A 67 -13.04 33.83 28.23
CA ALA A 67 -12.32 32.64 28.66
C ALA A 67 -12.45 31.47 27.66
N ALA A 68 -13.63 31.27 27.08
CA ALA A 68 -13.85 30.27 26.03
C ALA A 68 -13.07 30.58 24.74
N GLU A 69 -12.92 31.84 24.35
CA GLU A 69 -12.11 32.23 23.18
C GLU A 69 -10.61 32.05 23.45
N VAL A 70 -10.10 32.42 24.63
CA VAL A 70 -8.70 32.13 25.02
C VAL A 70 -8.42 30.63 24.94
N LEU A 71 -9.33 29.80 25.49
CA LEU A 71 -9.23 28.35 25.41
C LEU A 71 -9.22 27.87 23.95
N ARG A 72 -10.16 28.34 23.12
CA ARG A 72 -10.25 28.00 21.70
C ARG A 72 -8.96 28.33 20.96
N SER A 73 -8.43 29.55 21.10
CA SER A 73 -7.18 29.97 20.47
C SER A 73 -5.97 29.18 20.97
N SER A 74 -5.99 28.66 22.20
CA SER A 74 -4.89 27.84 22.74
C SER A 74 -4.83 26.41 22.19
N VAL A 75 -5.96 25.81 21.82
CA VAL A 75 -6.02 24.39 21.43
C VAL A 75 -6.40 24.12 19.97
N LEU A 76 -7.01 25.07 19.25
CA LEU A 76 -7.44 24.93 17.86
C LEU A 76 -6.69 25.81 16.85
N SER A 77 -5.63 26.53 17.27
CA SER A 77 -4.78 27.32 16.36
C SER A 77 -3.65 26.49 15.75
N GLU A 78 -2.98 27.03 14.72
CA GLU A 78 -1.78 26.43 14.10
C GLU A 78 -0.61 26.22 15.11
N HIS A 79 -0.69 26.86 16.28
CA HIS A 79 0.30 26.77 17.36
C HIS A 79 -0.30 26.18 18.65
N ARG A 80 -1.13 25.13 18.51
CA ARG A 80 -1.82 24.44 19.62
C ARG A 80 -0.87 24.03 20.76
N ASP A 81 -1.22 24.40 22.00
CA ASP A 81 -0.63 23.85 23.23
C ASP A 81 -1.75 23.32 24.14
N LEU A 82 -1.95 22.01 24.11
CA LEU A 82 -2.96 21.32 24.92
C LEU A 82 -2.70 21.42 26.43
N ARG A 83 -1.43 21.53 26.86
CA ARG A 83 -1.06 21.67 28.28
C ARG A 83 -1.33 23.09 28.77
N TYR A 84 -1.14 24.10 27.91
CA TYR A 84 -1.57 25.46 28.20
C TYR A 84 -3.10 25.56 28.22
N GLY A 85 -3.79 25.06 27.19
CA GLY A 85 -5.26 25.07 27.13
C GLY A 85 -5.92 24.34 28.30
N ARG A 86 -5.36 23.22 28.77
CA ARG A 86 -5.82 22.55 29.99
C ARG A 86 -5.68 23.44 31.23
N ARG A 87 -4.58 24.17 31.39
CA ARG A 87 -4.39 25.12 32.50
C ARG A 87 -5.34 26.32 32.42
N VAL A 88 -5.61 26.83 31.21
CA VAL A 88 -6.65 27.86 31.00
C VAL A 88 -8.00 27.32 31.46
N PHE A 89 -8.38 26.12 31.02
CA PHE A 89 -9.65 25.48 31.36
C PHE A 89 -9.81 25.23 32.87
N ASP A 90 -8.82 24.65 33.53
CA ASP A 90 -8.86 24.38 34.97
C ASP A 90 -8.81 25.68 35.83
N GLN A 91 -8.61 26.86 35.21
CA GLN A 91 -8.71 28.19 35.84
C GLN A 91 -10.04 28.92 35.52
N MET A 92 -10.90 28.39 34.65
CA MET A 92 -12.18 29.03 34.31
C MET A 92 -13.17 28.96 35.50
N PRO A 93 -13.79 30.08 35.93
CA PRO A 93 -14.72 30.07 37.07
C PRO A 93 -15.94 29.18 36.84
N GLU A 94 -16.55 29.26 35.65
CA GLU A 94 -17.70 28.43 35.24
C GLU A 94 -17.50 27.90 33.81
N PRO A 95 -16.94 26.68 33.64
CA PRO A 95 -16.74 26.08 32.32
C PRO A 95 -18.06 25.64 31.68
N ASN A 96 -18.51 26.40 30.68
CA ASN A 96 -19.72 26.08 29.90
C ASN A 96 -19.53 24.89 28.94
N CYS A 97 -20.62 24.33 28.39
CA CYS A 97 -20.57 23.18 27.47
C CYS A 97 -19.68 23.40 26.23
N PHE A 98 -19.55 24.64 25.74
CA PHE A 98 -18.66 24.95 24.62
C PHE A 98 -17.18 24.76 25.01
N SER A 99 -16.81 25.16 26.23
CA SER A 99 -15.45 25.03 26.75
C SER A 99 -15.08 23.56 26.96
N TRP A 100 -15.99 22.77 27.55
CA TRP A 100 -15.86 21.31 27.65
C TRP A 100 -15.68 20.66 26.28
N ASN A 101 -16.60 20.93 25.34
CA ASN A 101 -16.57 20.33 24.00
C ASN A 101 -15.30 20.73 23.23
N THR A 102 -14.82 21.96 23.37
CA THR A 102 -13.58 22.45 22.74
C THR A 102 -12.37 21.68 23.23
N LEU A 103 -12.24 21.45 24.54
CA LEU A 103 -11.11 20.74 25.12
C LEU A 103 -11.17 19.23 24.85
N ILE A 104 -12.34 18.60 25.02
CA ILE A 104 -12.60 17.18 24.69
C ILE A 104 -12.24 16.91 23.22
N ARG A 105 -12.71 17.77 22.30
CA ARG A 105 -12.38 17.68 20.87
C ARG A 105 -10.88 17.78 20.62
N ALA A 106 -10.21 18.77 21.22
CA ALA A 106 -8.77 18.97 21.00
C ALA A 106 -7.92 17.77 21.45
N TYR A 107 -8.30 17.11 22.56
CA TYR A 107 -7.65 15.86 22.98
C TYR A 107 -7.98 14.69 22.05
N SER A 108 -9.23 14.53 21.60
CA SER A 108 -9.62 13.44 20.67
C SER A 108 -9.05 13.60 19.24
N GLU A 109 -8.70 14.84 18.85
CA GLU A 109 -8.02 15.19 17.59
C GLU A 109 -6.49 15.28 17.72
N SER A 110 -5.92 15.09 18.92
CA SER A 110 -4.47 15.17 19.14
C SER A 110 -3.72 13.98 18.52
N ASP A 111 -2.62 14.24 17.82
CA ASP A 111 -1.81 13.18 17.19
C ASP A 111 -0.97 12.40 18.22
N GLY A 112 -0.69 13.02 19.38
CA GLY A 112 0.14 12.47 20.47
C GLY A 112 -0.53 11.46 21.41
N GLY A 113 -1.64 10.82 21.01
CA GLY A 113 -2.18 9.67 21.75
C GLY A 113 -2.78 9.98 23.12
N HIS A 114 -3.61 11.01 23.26
CA HIS A 114 -4.33 11.32 24.50
C HIS A 114 -5.87 11.07 24.47
N PRO A 115 -6.38 9.97 23.88
CA PRO A 115 -7.83 9.69 23.93
C PRO A 115 -8.32 9.48 25.37
N SER A 116 -7.50 8.93 26.26
CA SER A 116 -7.82 8.74 27.67
C SER A 116 -8.13 10.05 28.41
N GLU A 117 -7.45 11.15 28.07
CA GLU A 117 -7.77 12.48 28.63
C GLU A 117 -9.13 12.99 28.13
N SER A 118 -9.50 12.71 26.87
CA SER A 118 -10.83 13.03 26.35
C SER A 118 -11.93 12.26 27.11
N LEU A 119 -11.68 11.01 27.51
CA LEU A 119 -12.61 10.21 28.32
C LEU A 119 -12.66 10.72 29.76
N LEU A 120 -11.52 11.05 30.37
CA LEU A 120 -11.45 11.64 31.72
C LEU A 120 -12.18 12.98 31.80
N LEU A 121 -12.02 13.85 30.79
CA LEU A 121 -12.74 15.11 30.69
C LEU A 121 -14.25 14.90 30.53
N PHE A 122 -14.68 13.91 29.75
CA PHE A 122 -16.09 13.55 29.65
C PHE A 122 -16.66 13.06 30.99
N SER A 123 -15.93 12.22 31.72
CA SER A 123 -16.31 11.79 33.07
C SER A 123 -16.37 12.95 34.06
N ARG A 124 -15.44 13.92 34.00
CA ARG A 124 -15.52 15.17 34.79
C ARG A 124 -16.75 16.01 34.42
N MET A 125 -17.09 16.10 33.12
CA MET A 125 -18.28 16.82 32.65
C MET A 125 -19.58 16.19 33.17
N LEU A 126 -19.68 14.85 33.20
CA LEU A 126 -20.84 14.13 33.73
C LEU A 126 -21.09 14.36 35.23
N LEU A 127 -20.06 14.72 35.99
CA LEU A 127 -20.13 15.04 37.43
C LEU A 127 -20.38 16.53 37.69
N CYS A 128 -20.49 17.36 36.66
CA CYS A 128 -20.64 18.81 36.78
C CYS A 128 -22.11 19.24 36.61
N GLU A 129 -22.60 20.10 37.50
CA GLU A 129 -24.00 20.57 37.44
C GLU A 129 -24.23 21.62 36.33
N THR A 130 -23.19 22.39 35.97
CA THR A 130 -23.29 23.55 35.05
C THR A 130 -23.26 23.18 33.57
N ALA A 131 -22.87 21.96 33.22
CA ALA A 131 -22.70 21.52 31.83
C ALA A 131 -23.19 20.09 31.62
N ARG A 132 -24.05 19.87 30.61
CA ARG A 132 -24.54 18.53 30.22
C ARG A 132 -24.08 18.15 28.82
N PRO A 133 -23.74 16.87 28.58
CA PRO A 133 -23.44 16.38 27.23
C PRO A 133 -24.57 16.65 26.24
N ASN A 134 -24.19 17.01 25.02
CA ASN A 134 -25.11 17.26 23.91
C ASN A 134 -24.58 16.62 22.61
N ARG A 135 -25.32 16.78 21.50
CA ARG A 135 -24.91 16.25 20.18
C ARG A 135 -23.51 16.64 19.70
N TYR A 136 -22.91 17.71 20.23
CA TYR A 136 -21.54 18.12 19.89
C TYR A 136 -20.48 17.50 20.80
N THR A 137 -20.87 16.99 21.98
CA THR A 137 -19.98 16.28 22.92
C THR A 137 -19.66 14.87 22.41
N PHE A 138 -20.71 14.07 22.16
CA PHE A 138 -20.57 12.64 21.87
C PHE A 138 -19.66 12.27 20.69
N PRO A 139 -19.68 12.97 19.52
CA PRO A 139 -18.80 12.66 18.39
C PRO A 139 -17.32 12.65 18.77
N SER A 140 -16.89 13.61 19.59
CA SER A 140 -15.51 13.73 20.05
C SER A 140 -15.12 12.61 21.02
N VAL A 141 -16.03 12.24 21.92
CA VAL A 141 -15.82 11.18 22.92
C VAL A 141 -15.83 9.80 22.27
N LEU A 142 -16.78 9.53 21.37
CA LEU A 142 -16.86 8.28 20.61
C LEU A 142 -15.64 8.11 19.68
N LYS A 143 -15.13 9.20 19.08
CA LYS A 143 -13.86 9.20 18.35
C LYS A 143 -12.67 8.87 19.26
N ALA A 144 -12.66 9.35 20.50
CA ALA A 144 -11.63 8.98 21.48
C ALA A 144 -11.71 7.48 21.84
N CYS A 145 -12.90 6.94 22.11
CA CYS A 145 -13.11 5.50 22.31
C CYS A 145 -12.60 4.68 21.10
N ALA A 146 -12.95 5.11 19.88
CA ALA A 146 -12.56 4.45 18.63
C ALA A 146 -11.03 4.44 18.40
N ARG A 147 -10.31 5.49 18.84
CA ARG A 147 -8.84 5.59 18.74
C ARG A 147 -8.10 4.87 19.86
N ALA A 148 -8.77 4.63 21.00
CA ALA A 148 -8.24 3.89 22.14
C ALA A 148 -8.61 2.41 22.12
N GLU A 149 -9.43 1.97 21.15
CA GLU A 149 -10.09 0.65 21.09
C GLU A 149 -10.86 0.31 22.38
N ALA A 150 -11.28 1.37 23.10
CA ALA A 150 -11.87 1.32 24.43
C ALA A 150 -13.37 1.00 24.35
N ILE A 151 -13.69 -0.27 24.06
CA ILE A 151 -15.07 -0.71 23.82
C ILE A 151 -15.98 -0.60 25.05
N GLN A 152 -15.47 -0.79 26.27
CA GLN A 152 -16.31 -0.77 27.48
C GLN A 152 -16.80 0.66 27.76
N GLU A 153 -15.89 1.61 27.69
CA GLU A 153 -16.13 3.05 27.75
C GLU A 153 -17.02 3.47 26.56
N GLY A 154 -16.75 2.97 25.35
CA GLY A 154 -17.59 3.20 24.17
C GLY A 154 -19.04 2.76 24.36
N LYS A 155 -19.28 1.58 24.95
CA LYS A 155 -20.61 1.07 25.31
C LYS A 155 -21.29 1.93 26.39
N GLN A 156 -20.54 2.41 27.39
CA GLN A 156 -21.07 3.34 28.40
C GLN A 156 -21.46 4.70 27.79
N VAL A 157 -20.60 5.28 26.95
CA VAL A 157 -20.86 6.55 26.24
C VAL A 157 -22.07 6.42 25.31
N HIS A 158 -22.18 5.31 24.57
CA HIS A 158 -23.36 5.03 23.75
C HIS A 158 -24.63 4.82 24.59
N GLY A 159 -24.54 4.22 25.77
CA GLY A 159 -25.65 4.19 26.74
C GLY A 159 -26.10 5.58 27.19
N GLN A 160 -25.17 6.54 27.34
CA GLN A 160 -25.51 7.95 27.63
C GLN A 160 -26.13 8.67 26.42
N VAL A 161 -25.72 8.35 25.18
CA VAL A 161 -26.35 8.85 23.94
C VAL A 161 -27.84 8.53 23.94
N ILE A 162 -28.19 7.25 24.14
CA ILE A 162 -29.58 6.76 24.16
C ILE A 162 -30.35 7.37 25.34
N LYS A 163 -29.76 7.37 26.55
CA LYS A 163 -30.40 7.91 27.76
C LYS A 163 -30.75 9.41 27.65
N LEU A 164 -30.00 10.15 26.85
CA LEU A 164 -30.18 11.59 26.64
C LEU A 164 -30.90 11.93 25.32
N GLY A 165 -31.35 10.93 24.56
CA GLY A 165 -32.15 11.11 23.34
C GLY A 165 -31.36 11.68 22.16
N TRP A 166 -30.08 11.32 22.03
CA TRP A 166 -29.22 11.77 20.92
C TRP A 166 -28.90 10.65 19.91
N ASP A 167 -29.55 9.49 20.01
CA ASP A 167 -29.37 8.33 19.15
C ASP A 167 -29.94 8.51 17.72
N ASP A 168 -30.99 9.33 17.56
CA ASP A 168 -31.50 9.76 16.24
C ASP A 168 -30.64 10.86 15.57
N ASP A 169 -29.68 11.50 16.27
CA ASP A 169 -28.81 12.50 15.64
C ASP A 169 -27.80 11.81 14.71
N ALA A 170 -27.96 12.04 13.40
CA ALA A 170 -27.17 11.37 12.37
C ALA A 170 -25.64 11.51 12.56
N PHE A 171 -25.15 12.62 13.14
CA PHE A 171 -23.72 12.82 13.38
C PHE A 171 -23.24 12.07 14.61
N VAL A 172 -24.06 11.97 15.66
CA VAL A 172 -23.79 11.11 16.82
C VAL A 172 -23.81 9.64 16.40
N LEU A 173 -24.87 9.19 15.72
CA LEU A 173 -25.02 7.83 15.20
C LEU A 173 -23.84 7.40 14.31
N THR A 174 -23.39 8.28 13.40
CA THR A 174 -22.21 8.03 12.55
C THR A 174 -20.95 7.75 13.37
N ASN A 175 -20.75 8.46 14.48
CA ASN A 175 -19.60 8.22 15.36
C ASN A 175 -19.80 7.01 16.28
N SER A 176 -21.02 6.66 16.65
CA SER A 176 -21.35 5.40 17.35
C SER A 176 -21.00 4.19 16.48
N VAL A 177 -21.48 4.15 15.23
CA VAL A 177 -21.18 3.08 14.26
C VAL A 177 -19.68 2.98 14.03
N ARG A 178 -18.98 4.11 13.84
CA ARG A 178 -17.51 4.14 13.70
C ARG A 178 -16.78 3.61 14.94
N MET A 179 -17.25 3.93 16.14
CA MET A 179 -16.65 3.42 17.38
C MET A 179 -16.73 1.89 17.45
N TYR A 180 -17.91 1.30 17.24
CA TYR A 180 -18.06 -0.16 17.21
C TYR A 180 -17.22 -0.81 16.10
N ALA A 181 -17.20 -0.22 14.90
CA ALA A 181 -16.44 -0.75 13.76
C ALA A 181 -14.91 -0.62 13.93
N CYS A 182 -14.39 0.38 14.65
CA CYS A 182 -12.97 0.46 15.00
C CYS A 182 -12.58 -0.53 16.10
N CYS A 183 -13.45 -0.75 17.09
CA CYS A 183 -13.20 -1.72 18.16
C CYS A 183 -13.43 -3.19 17.73
N GLY A 184 -13.75 -3.46 16.46
CA GLY A 184 -14.00 -4.80 15.92
C GLY A 184 -15.40 -5.40 16.18
N PHE A 185 -16.32 -4.65 16.80
CA PHE A 185 -17.67 -5.11 17.13
C PHE A 185 -18.65 -4.89 15.98
N MET A 186 -18.38 -5.54 14.84
CA MET A 186 -19.11 -5.33 13.59
C MET A 186 -20.61 -5.64 13.67
N GLU A 187 -21.02 -6.64 14.46
CA GLU A 187 -22.43 -6.96 14.66
C GLU A 187 -23.19 -5.86 15.40
N ASP A 188 -22.56 -5.17 16.36
CA ASP A 188 -23.17 -4.04 17.07
C ASP A 188 -23.20 -2.80 16.16
N ALA A 189 -22.15 -2.58 15.35
CA ALA A 189 -22.10 -1.53 14.34
C ALA A 189 -23.21 -1.70 13.29
N ARG A 190 -23.40 -2.93 12.77
CA ARG A 190 -24.40 -3.26 11.76
C ARG A 190 -25.82 -3.13 12.29
N LYS A 191 -26.11 -3.60 13.51
CA LYS A 191 -27.41 -3.42 14.17
C LYS A 191 -27.80 -1.94 14.32
N LEU A 192 -26.83 -1.05 14.52
CA LEU A 192 -27.09 0.40 14.56
C LEU A 192 -27.48 0.97 13.19
N VAL A 193 -26.90 0.47 12.10
CA VAL A 193 -27.33 0.86 10.74
C VAL A 193 -28.75 0.34 10.46
N GLU A 194 -29.00 -0.95 10.71
CA GLU A 194 -30.28 -1.61 10.45
C GLU A 194 -31.45 -1.06 11.29
N LYS A 195 -31.17 -0.55 12.51
CA LYS A 195 -32.18 0.07 13.39
C LYS A 195 -32.33 1.58 13.21
N SER A 196 -31.52 2.22 12.38
CA SER A 196 -31.54 3.68 12.25
C SER A 196 -32.85 4.17 11.61
N SER A 197 -33.41 5.26 12.14
CA SER A 197 -34.59 5.96 11.60
C SER A 197 -34.35 6.62 10.23
N LEU A 198 -33.19 6.39 9.61
CA LEU A 198 -32.77 7.01 8.35
C LEU A 198 -33.43 6.31 7.16
N SER A 199 -33.84 7.08 6.14
CA SER A 199 -34.23 6.49 4.86
C SER A 199 -33.04 5.69 4.27
N PRO A 200 -33.25 4.45 3.79
CA PRO A 200 -32.19 3.64 3.17
C PRO A 200 -31.47 4.34 2.01
N GLU A 201 -32.17 5.23 1.30
CA GLU A 201 -31.67 5.99 0.14
C GLU A 201 -30.88 7.25 0.53
N SER A 202 -30.93 7.68 1.79
CA SER A 202 -30.31 8.92 2.28
C SER A 202 -28.78 8.87 2.27
N GLU A 203 -28.14 10.02 2.02
CA GLU A 203 -26.67 10.13 2.08
C GLU A 203 -26.11 9.71 3.44
N SER A 204 -26.80 10.03 4.54
CA SER A 204 -26.45 9.58 5.88
C SER A 204 -26.39 8.05 6.00
N SER A 205 -27.38 7.33 5.44
CA SER A 205 -27.37 5.87 5.37
C SER A 205 -26.16 5.35 4.60
N VAL A 206 -25.83 5.96 3.45
CA VAL A 206 -24.66 5.59 2.65
C VAL A 206 -23.35 5.76 3.44
N VAL A 207 -23.22 6.81 4.25
CA VAL A 207 -22.05 7.02 5.13
C VAL A 207 -21.94 5.92 6.18
N LEU A 208 -23.04 5.49 6.81
CA LEU A 208 -23.03 4.40 7.79
C LEU A 208 -22.58 3.08 7.17
N HIS A 209 -23.12 2.72 6.00
CA HIS A 209 -22.73 1.51 5.28
C HIS A 209 -21.25 1.53 4.88
N ASN A 210 -20.73 2.67 4.39
CA ASN A 210 -19.31 2.82 4.05
C ASN A 210 -18.38 2.61 5.27
N ILE A 211 -18.80 3.01 6.48
CA ILE A 211 -18.04 2.77 7.72
C ILE A 211 -18.03 1.28 8.10
N VAL A 212 -19.17 0.60 7.95
CA VAL A 212 -19.27 -0.85 8.21
C VAL A 212 -18.42 -1.64 7.21
N ILE A 213 -18.43 -1.26 5.93
CA ILE A 213 -17.59 -1.84 4.87
C ILE A 213 -16.09 -1.70 5.21
N ASP A 214 -15.62 -0.49 5.59
CA ASP A 214 -14.23 -0.28 5.99
C ASP A 214 -13.85 -1.07 7.26
N GLY A 215 -14.79 -1.21 8.21
CA GLY A 215 -14.64 -2.08 9.38
C GLY A 215 -14.39 -3.53 9.00
N TYR A 216 -15.25 -4.12 8.17
CA TYR A 216 -15.10 -5.51 7.71
C TYR A 216 -13.78 -5.73 6.93
N PHE A 217 -13.40 -4.80 6.03
CA PHE A 217 -12.12 -4.89 5.32
C PHE A 217 -10.90 -4.86 6.26
N ARG A 218 -10.92 -4.06 7.34
CA ARG A 218 -9.82 -4.02 8.33
C ARG A 218 -9.68 -5.32 9.13
N LEU A 219 -10.76 -6.11 9.25
CA LEU A 219 -10.77 -7.41 9.90
C LEU A 219 -10.51 -8.58 8.93
N GLY A 220 -10.28 -8.32 7.64
CA GLY A 220 -10.15 -9.37 6.62
C GLY A 220 -11.47 -10.05 6.21
N MET A 221 -12.61 -9.54 6.69
CA MET A 221 -13.97 -10.07 6.42
C MET A 221 -14.50 -9.54 5.07
N VAL A 222 -13.80 -9.91 3.99
CA VAL A 222 -13.99 -9.34 2.65
C VAL A 222 -15.37 -9.68 2.06
N GLU A 223 -15.88 -10.88 2.29
CA GLU A 223 -17.19 -11.32 1.79
C GLU A 223 -18.35 -10.59 2.48
N GLU A 224 -18.22 -10.32 3.78
CA GLU A 224 -19.21 -9.55 4.55
C GLU A 224 -19.22 -8.08 4.11
N ALA A 225 -18.06 -7.48 3.87
CA ALA A 225 -17.96 -6.15 3.25
C ALA A 225 -18.68 -6.12 1.89
N ARG A 226 -18.48 -7.16 1.07
CA ARG A 226 -19.14 -7.29 -0.24
C ARG A 226 -20.65 -7.44 -0.14
N GLN A 227 -21.13 -8.27 0.80
CA GLN A 227 -22.57 -8.46 1.05
C GLN A 227 -23.26 -7.18 1.53
N VAL A 228 -22.62 -6.41 2.43
CA VAL A 228 -23.15 -5.12 2.87
C VAL A 228 -23.22 -4.16 1.69
N PHE A 229 -22.17 -4.06 0.90
CA PHE A 229 -22.14 -3.20 -0.29
C PHE A 229 -23.26 -3.54 -1.29
N ASP A 230 -23.38 -4.81 -1.68
CA ASP A 230 -24.37 -5.19 -2.70
C ASP A 230 -25.82 -4.89 -2.24
N ARG A 231 -26.11 -5.01 -0.94
CA ARG A 231 -27.42 -4.71 -0.32
C ARG A 231 -27.73 -3.21 -0.17
N MET A 232 -26.78 -2.30 -0.37
CA MET A 232 -27.03 -0.85 -0.27
C MET A 232 -28.06 -0.39 -1.32
N ALA A 233 -29.16 0.21 -0.87
CA ALA A 233 -30.22 0.72 -1.75
C ALA A 233 -29.74 1.84 -2.69
N ASN A 234 -28.89 2.73 -2.18
CA ASN A 234 -28.21 3.78 -2.93
C ASN A 234 -26.68 3.65 -2.74
N LYS A 235 -25.90 3.89 -3.80
CA LYS A 235 -24.43 3.72 -3.82
C LYS A 235 -23.78 4.97 -4.38
N SER A 236 -23.13 5.75 -3.52
CA SER A 236 -22.37 6.93 -3.96
C SER A 236 -21.10 6.54 -4.74
N VAL A 237 -20.56 7.46 -5.55
CA VAL A 237 -19.23 7.28 -6.19
C VAL A 237 -18.14 6.99 -5.16
N ILE A 238 -18.25 7.55 -3.94
CA ILE A 238 -17.35 7.27 -2.82
C ILE A 238 -17.45 5.79 -2.38
N SER A 239 -18.66 5.23 -2.34
CA SER A 239 -18.89 3.81 -2.01
C SER A 239 -18.26 2.89 -3.05
N TRP A 240 -18.45 3.16 -4.34
CA TRP A 240 -17.80 2.41 -5.43
C TRP A 240 -16.27 2.49 -5.36
N ASN A 241 -15.72 3.71 -5.28
CA ASN A 241 -14.28 3.93 -5.22
C ASN A 241 -13.66 3.30 -3.96
N GLY A 242 -14.38 3.31 -2.83
CA GLY A 242 -14.00 2.63 -1.60
C GLY A 242 -13.85 1.12 -1.79
N MET A 243 -14.86 0.45 -2.35
CA MET A 243 -14.79 -0.98 -2.65
C MET A 243 -13.65 -1.31 -3.62
N ILE A 244 -13.53 -0.59 -4.74
CA ILE A 244 -12.49 -0.83 -5.76
C ILE A 244 -11.10 -0.67 -5.14
N SER A 245 -10.87 0.43 -4.39
CA SER A 245 -9.58 0.70 -3.74
C SER A 245 -9.24 -0.37 -2.71
N LYS A 246 -10.21 -0.78 -1.87
CA LYS A 246 -9.97 -1.78 -0.82
C LYS A 246 -9.67 -3.15 -1.41
N PHE A 247 -10.46 -3.63 -2.36
CA PHE A 247 -10.17 -4.88 -3.08
C PHE A 247 -8.79 -4.86 -3.76
N ALA A 248 -8.43 -3.75 -4.42
CA ALA A 248 -7.10 -3.61 -5.04
C ALA A 248 -5.95 -3.58 -4.01
N GLN A 249 -6.16 -2.95 -2.84
CA GLN A 249 -5.17 -2.90 -1.75
C GLN A 249 -5.02 -4.24 -1.02
N THR A 250 -6.08 -5.04 -0.90
CA THR A 250 -6.05 -6.35 -0.24
C THR A 250 -5.66 -7.50 -1.18
N GLY A 251 -5.37 -7.23 -2.45
CA GLY A 251 -4.91 -8.23 -3.43
C GLY A 251 -6.01 -8.92 -4.25
N TYR A 252 -7.28 -8.60 -3.99
CA TYR A 252 -8.46 -9.12 -4.67
C TYR A 252 -8.70 -8.35 -5.99
N PHE A 253 -7.75 -8.45 -6.92
CA PHE A 253 -7.72 -7.64 -8.12
C PHE A 253 -8.89 -7.94 -9.08
N LYS A 254 -9.38 -9.19 -9.13
CA LYS A 254 -10.49 -9.56 -10.02
C LYS A 254 -11.80 -8.93 -9.52
N GLU A 255 -11.99 -8.98 -8.21
CA GLU A 255 -13.14 -8.43 -7.49
C GLU A 255 -13.19 -6.91 -7.67
N ALA A 256 -12.05 -6.22 -7.59
CA ALA A 256 -11.94 -4.79 -7.89
C ALA A 256 -12.41 -4.45 -9.31
N ILE A 257 -11.98 -5.22 -10.33
CA ILE A 257 -12.43 -5.06 -11.72
C ILE A 257 -13.92 -5.41 -11.87
N CYS A 258 -14.42 -6.45 -11.20
CA CYS A 258 -15.84 -6.82 -11.22
C CYS A 258 -16.73 -5.72 -10.61
N VAL A 259 -16.31 -5.09 -9.51
CA VAL A 259 -17.02 -3.93 -8.93
C VAL A 259 -16.98 -2.74 -9.90
N PHE A 260 -15.84 -2.44 -10.52
CA PHE A 260 -15.74 -1.38 -11.52
C PHE A 260 -16.65 -1.62 -12.74
N ARG A 261 -16.75 -2.85 -13.24
CA ARG A 261 -17.70 -3.20 -14.32
C ARG A 261 -19.16 -3.06 -13.90
N LYS A 262 -19.47 -3.43 -12.66
CA LYS A 262 -20.83 -3.21 -12.11
C LYS A 262 -21.16 -1.72 -12.03
N MET A 263 -20.20 -0.88 -11.62
CA MET A 263 -20.32 0.59 -11.66
C MET A 263 -20.58 1.13 -13.09
N GLN A 264 -19.86 0.60 -14.09
CA GLN A 264 -20.07 0.93 -15.51
C GLN A 264 -21.49 0.53 -15.99
N LEU A 265 -21.95 -0.69 -15.65
CA LEU A 265 -23.26 -1.21 -16.03
C LEU A 265 -24.43 -0.46 -15.37
N GLU A 266 -24.24 0.00 -14.13
CA GLU A 266 -25.20 0.87 -13.42
C GLU A 266 -25.16 2.34 -13.92
N GLY A 267 -24.34 2.65 -14.93
CA GLY A 267 -24.30 3.97 -15.59
C GLY A 267 -23.66 5.08 -14.74
N VAL A 268 -22.95 4.73 -13.67
CA VAL A 268 -22.39 5.71 -12.73
C VAL A 268 -21.18 6.40 -13.36
N LYS A 269 -21.18 7.73 -13.39
CA LYS A 269 -20.07 8.51 -13.97
C LYS A 269 -18.79 8.37 -13.12
N HIS A 270 -17.75 7.79 -13.71
CA HIS A 270 -16.42 7.67 -13.11
C HIS A 270 -15.78 9.06 -12.96
N ASN A 271 -15.05 9.26 -11.87
CA ASN A 271 -14.24 10.46 -11.64
C ASN A 271 -12.75 10.09 -11.58
N TYR A 272 -11.89 11.11 -11.44
CA TYR A 272 -10.45 10.95 -11.25
C TYR A 272 -10.08 9.84 -10.24
N VAL A 273 -10.71 9.86 -9.07
CA VAL A 273 -10.45 8.87 -8.00
C VAL A 273 -10.81 7.46 -8.47
N THR A 274 -11.93 7.29 -9.18
CA THR A 274 -12.33 5.98 -9.73
C THR A 274 -11.26 5.38 -10.65
N LEU A 275 -10.63 6.21 -11.50
CA LEU A 275 -9.61 5.76 -12.44
C LEU A 275 -8.32 5.36 -11.68
N VAL A 276 -7.85 6.21 -10.77
CA VAL A 276 -6.68 5.92 -9.94
C VAL A 276 -6.89 4.66 -9.07
N SER A 277 -8.12 4.44 -8.57
CA SER A 277 -8.47 3.24 -7.78
C SER A 277 -8.43 1.93 -8.57
N VAL A 278 -8.82 1.92 -9.85
CA VAL A 278 -8.93 0.68 -10.65
C VAL A 278 -7.62 0.30 -11.37
N LEU A 279 -6.79 1.28 -11.74
CA LEU A 279 -5.54 1.05 -12.48
C LEU A 279 -4.58 0.04 -11.82
N PRO A 280 -4.38 0.00 -10.48
CA PRO A 280 -3.57 -1.03 -9.85
C PRO A 280 -4.08 -2.47 -10.07
N ALA A 281 -5.39 -2.68 -10.10
CA ALA A 281 -5.96 -4.00 -10.37
C ALA A 281 -5.79 -4.41 -11.84
N ILE A 282 -5.96 -3.47 -12.77
CA ILE A 282 -5.71 -3.65 -14.21
C ILE A 282 -4.24 -4.00 -14.46
N SER A 283 -3.34 -3.21 -13.89
CA SER A 283 -1.88 -3.40 -13.88
C SER A 283 -1.49 -4.79 -13.36
N ARG A 284 -2.04 -5.22 -12.22
CA ARG A 284 -1.75 -6.53 -11.63
C ARG A 284 -2.31 -7.70 -12.44
N LEU A 285 -3.45 -7.55 -13.11
CA LEU A 285 -4.05 -8.60 -13.94
C LEU A 285 -3.60 -8.57 -15.41
N GLY A 286 -2.87 -7.56 -15.85
CA GLY A 286 -2.42 -7.44 -17.25
C GLY A 286 -3.56 -7.15 -18.24
N ALA A 287 -4.68 -6.59 -17.76
CA ALA A 287 -5.91 -6.38 -18.54
C ALA A 287 -5.81 -5.14 -19.47
N LEU A 288 -4.91 -5.20 -20.45
CA LEU A 288 -4.51 -4.06 -21.30
C LEU A 288 -5.70 -3.32 -21.93
N GLU A 289 -6.67 -4.03 -22.51
CA GLU A 289 -7.86 -3.45 -23.14
C GLU A 289 -8.67 -2.55 -22.19
N LEU A 290 -8.80 -2.96 -20.92
CA LEU A 290 -9.50 -2.19 -19.90
C LEU A 290 -8.69 -0.98 -19.45
N GLY A 291 -7.36 -1.09 -19.43
CA GLY A 291 -6.45 0.03 -19.19
C GLY A 291 -6.49 1.08 -20.30
N GLU A 292 -6.56 0.64 -21.55
CA GLU A 292 -6.74 1.51 -22.72
C GLU A 292 -8.10 2.21 -22.70
N TRP A 293 -9.17 1.49 -22.32
CA TRP A 293 -10.48 2.09 -22.10
C TRP A 293 -10.45 3.17 -21.00
N VAL A 294 -9.78 2.89 -19.86
CA VAL A 294 -9.64 3.85 -18.76
C VAL A 294 -8.87 5.10 -19.20
N HIS A 295 -7.81 4.94 -19.97
CA HIS A 295 -7.03 6.06 -20.49
C HIS A 295 -7.86 6.92 -21.46
N ALA A 296 -8.48 6.30 -22.47
CA ALA A 296 -9.34 7.00 -23.43
C ALA A 296 -10.58 7.64 -22.75
N TYR A 297 -11.10 7.04 -21.67
CA TYR A 297 -12.16 7.65 -20.86
C TYR A 297 -11.67 8.92 -20.15
N ALA A 298 -10.45 8.93 -19.61
CA ALA A 298 -9.87 10.11 -18.97
C ALA A 298 -9.77 11.28 -19.95
N GLU A 299 -9.17 11.04 -21.12
CA GLU A 299 -9.03 12.03 -22.19
C GLU A 299 -10.41 12.55 -22.66
N LYS A 300 -11.32 11.64 -23.00
CA LYS A 300 -12.66 11.99 -23.52
C LYS A 300 -13.52 12.79 -22.53
N ASN A 301 -13.32 12.59 -21.22
CA ASN A 301 -14.05 13.31 -20.17
C ASN A 301 -13.28 14.52 -19.63
N VAL A 302 -12.11 14.85 -20.19
CA VAL A 302 -11.24 15.95 -19.77
C VAL A 302 -10.88 15.84 -18.27
N ILE A 303 -10.57 14.62 -17.83
CA ILE A 303 -10.04 14.36 -16.49
C ILE A 303 -8.56 14.77 -16.50
N GLU A 304 -8.16 15.60 -15.53
CA GLU A 304 -6.80 16.15 -15.44
C GLU A 304 -5.75 15.04 -15.35
N MET A 305 -4.77 15.08 -16.27
CA MET A 305 -3.65 14.16 -16.32
C MET A 305 -2.47 14.70 -15.50
N ASP A 306 -2.62 14.60 -14.18
CA ASP A 306 -1.59 15.00 -13.22
C ASP A 306 -0.48 13.93 -13.07
N ASP A 307 0.46 14.19 -12.15
CA ASP A 307 1.56 13.28 -11.88
C ASP A 307 1.12 11.98 -11.17
N VAL A 308 -0.06 11.93 -10.55
CA VAL A 308 -0.59 10.74 -9.87
C VAL A 308 -1.32 9.82 -10.85
N LEU A 309 -2.29 10.32 -11.60
CA LEU A 309 -2.98 9.55 -12.65
C LEU A 309 -2.00 9.16 -13.77
N GLY A 310 -1.09 10.07 -14.13
CA GLY A 310 0.00 9.80 -15.06
C GLY A 310 0.88 8.64 -14.61
N SER A 311 1.36 8.66 -13.36
CA SER A 311 2.18 7.55 -12.83
C SER A 311 1.41 6.23 -12.77
N ALA A 312 0.11 6.25 -12.43
CA ALA A 312 -0.73 5.05 -12.42
C ALA A 312 -0.95 4.46 -13.83
N LEU A 313 -1.04 5.30 -14.86
CA LEU A 313 -1.13 4.86 -16.26
C LEU A 313 0.20 4.33 -16.80
N VAL A 314 1.33 4.97 -16.46
CA VAL A 314 2.68 4.46 -16.81
C VAL A 314 2.92 3.10 -16.16
N ASP A 315 2.53 2.91 -14.88
CA ASP A 315 2.62 1.62 -14.20
C ASP A 315 1.77 0.55 -14.89
N MET A 316 0.52 0.89 -15.21
CA MET A 316 -0.44 0.01 -15.86
C MET A 316 0.05 -0.42 -17.24
N TYR A 317 0.41 0.50 -18.13
CA TYR A 317 0.90 0.16 -19.47
C TYR A 317 2.17 -0.70 -19.41
N SER A 318 3.10 -0.37 -18.51
CA SER A 318 4.31 -1.17 -18.28
C SER A 318 3.97 -2.60 -17.86
N LYS A 319 3.12 -2.78 -16.84
CA LYS A 319 2.75 -4.11 -16.28
C LYS A 319 1.69 -4.87 -17.09
N CYS A 320 1.03 -4.23 -18.05
CA CYS A 320 0.21 -4.86 -19.09
C CYS A 320 1.01 -5.29 -20.33
N GLY A 321 2.31 -4.96 -20.40
CA GLY A 321 3.21 -5.41 -21.47
C GLY A 321 3.33 -4.45 -22.66
N ASN A 322 2.78 -3.24 -22.56
CA ASN A 322 2.87 -2.20 -23.60
C ASN A 322 3.75 -1.03 -23.11
N ILE A 323 5.06 -1.30 -23.01
CA ILE A 323 6.06 -0.32 -22.53
C ILE A 323 6.15 0.92 -23.44
N ASP A 324 5.87 0.78 -24.74
CA ASP A 324 5.93 1.90 -25.68
C ASP A 324 4.78 2.91 -25.44
N LYS A 325 3.56 2.43 -25.12
CA LYS A 325 2.49 3.32 -24.62
C LYS A 325 2.82 3.92 -23.25
N ALA A 326 3.51 3.19 -22.36
CA ALA A 326 3.96 3.76 -21.09
C ALA A 326 4.95 4.93 -21.30
N VAL A 327 5.90 4.78 -22.23
CA VAL A 327 6.81 5.86 -22.66
C VAL A 327 6.03 7.03 -23.27
N GLN A 328 5.05 6.79 -24.16
CA GLN A 328 4.23 7.86 -24.74
C GLN A 328 3.47 8.66 -23.67
N VAL A 329 2.84 7.99 -22.70
CA VAL A 329 2.19 8.67 -21.56
C VAL A 329 3.22 9.46 -20.77
N PHE A 330 4.35 8.85 -20.42
CA PHE A 330 5.41 9.52 -19.65
C PHE A 330 5.95 10.78 -20.33
N GLU A 331 6.19 10.76 -21.64
CA GLU A 331 6.66 11.93 -22.41
C GLU A 331 5.55 12.98 -22.60
N GLY A 332 4.28 12.59 -22.53
CA GLY A 332 3.13 13.51 -22.54
C GLY A 332 2.88 14.29 -21.24
N LEU A 333 3.43 13.84 -20.09
CA LEU A 333 3.10 14.46 -18.79
C LEU A 333 3.62 15.90 -18.64
N PRO A 334 2.79 16.84 -18.13
CA PRO A 334 3.18 18.24 -17.94
C PRO A 334 4.20 18.41 -16.81
N LYS A 335 4.15 17.54 -15.79
CA LYS A 335 5.06 17.50 -14.65
C LYS A 335 5.37 16.05 -14.31
N ARG A 336 6.63 15.77 -13.99
CA ARG A 336 7.12 14.44 -13.59
C ARG A 336 7.70 14.56 -12.19
N ASN A 337 7.18 13.78 -11.25
CA ASN A 337 7.70 13.71 -9.89
C ASN A 337 8.65 12.49 -9.74
N PRO A 338 9.35 12.30 -8.60
CA PRO A 338 10.23 11.14 -8.41
C PRO A 338 9.52 9.79 -8.57
N ILE A 339 8.22 9.70 -8.23
CA ILE A 339 7.41 8.49 -8.41
C ILE A 339 7.28 8.20 -9.92
N THR A 340 6.88 9.17 -10.73
CA THR A 340 6.74 9.04 -12.18
C THR A 340 8.02 8.53 -12.85
N TRP A 341 9.18 9.08 -12.48
CA TRP A 341 10.49 8.61 -12.96
C TRP A 341 10.77 7.18 -12.50
N SER A 342 10.55 6.87 -11.22
CA SER A 342 10.76 5.52 -10.67
C SER A 342 9.90 4.46 -11.35
N THR A 343 8.63 4.78 -11.66
CA THR A 343 7.71 3.91 -12.39
C THR A 343 8.19 3.64 -13.82
N MET A 344 8.66 4.66 -14.54
CA MET A 344 9.16 4.51 -15.92
C MET A 344 10.45 3.69 -15.96
N ILE A 345 11.42 3.99 -15.08
CA ILE A 345 12.69 3.27 -14.97
C ILE A 345 12.46 1.80 -14.57
N GLY A 346 11.59 1.55 -13.58
CA GLY A 346 11.19 0.21 -13.17
C GLY A 346 10.41 -0.55 -14.27
N GLY A 347 9.59 0.14 -15.06
CA GLY A 347 8.91 -0.43 -16.22
C GLY A 347 9.89 -0.88 -17.31
N LEU A 348 10.87 -0.03 -17.66
CA LEU A 348 11.93 -0.37 -18.61
C LEU A 348 12.79 -1.55 -18.11
N ALA A 349 13.14 -1.56 -16.82
CA ALA A 349 13.83 -2.67 -16.17
C ALA A 349 13.07 -3.99 -16.29
N LEU A 350 11.77 -3.99 -15.97
CA LEU A 350 10.88 -5.14 -16.05
C LEU A 350 10.77 -5.72 -17.47
N HIS A 351 10.94 -4.88 -18.49
CA HIS A 351 10.97 -5.26 -19.92
C HIS A 351 12.36 -5.68 -20.42
N GLY A 352 13.41 -5.60 -19.59
CA GLY A 352 14.79 -5.87 -19.97
C GLY A 352 15.45 -4.75 -20.79
N ARG A 353 14.82 -3.57 -20.92
CA ARG A 353 15.32 -2.40 -21.67
C ARG A 353 16.32 -1.60 -20.82
N ALA A 354 17.37 -2.28 -20.35
CA ALA A 354 18.27 -1.74 -19.33
C ALA A 354 19.00 -0.46 -19.76
N GLY A 355 19.49 -0.38 -21.00
CA GLY A 355 20.14 0.82 -21.52
C GLY A 355 19.24 2.06 -21.48
N GLU A 356 17.94 1.88 -21.75
CA GLU A 356 16.96 2.96 -21.64
C GLU A 356 16.61 3.27 -20.18
N ALA A 357 16.49 2.27 -19.31
CA ALA A 357 16.30 2.52 -17.88
C ALA A 357 17.43 3.41 -17.30
N LEU A 358 18.67 3.19 -17.75
CA LEU A 358 19.83 4.01 -17.38
C LEU A 358 19.82 5.40 -18.04
N ASP A 359 19.38 5.55 -19.30
CA ASP A 359 19.18 6.87 -19.91
C ASP A 359 18.11 7.68 -19.17
N TYR A 360 16.97 7.07 -18.83
CA TYR A 360 15.92 7.74 -18.06
C TYR A 360 16.39 8.15 -16.66
N PHE A 361 17.27 7.37 -16.01
CA PHE A 361 17.93 7.81 -14.78
C PHE A 361 18.80 9.05 -15.01
N GLN A 362 19.63 9.08 -16.06
CA GLN A 362 20.43 10.26 -16.38
C GLN A 362 19.57 11.48 -16.77
N ARG A 363 18.43 11.26 -17.44
CA ARG A 363 17.45 12.31 -17.75
C ARG A 363 16.78 12.86 -16.48
N MET A 364 16.50 12.01 -15.50
CA MET A 364 16.02 12.40 -14.17
C MET A 364 17.03 13.31 -13.45
N GLU A 365 18.32 12.92 -13.43
CA GLU A 365 19.41 13.73 -12.86
C GLU A 365 19.53 15.10 -13.57
N LYS A 366 19.52 15.10 -14.93
CA LYS A 366 19.57 16.32 -15.75
C LYS A 366 18.35 17.24 -15.54
N ALA A 367 17.19 16.68 -15.20
CA ALA A 367 15.99 17.44 -14.85
C ALA A 367 16.01 18.01 -13.42
N GLY A 368 17.09 17.78 -12.65
CA GLY A 368 17.21 18.26 -11.27
C GLY A 368 16.32 17.53 -10.27
N VAL A 369 15.76 16.38 -10.64
CA VAL A 369 14.90 15.58 -9.75
C VAL A 369 15.79 14.62 -8.97
N VAL A 370 15.83 14.77 -7.64
CA VAL A 370 16.64 13.90 -6.77
C VAL A 370 16.08 12.47 -6.80
N PRO A 371 16.90 11.45 -7.16
CA PRO A 371 16.51 10.05 -7.07
C PRO A 371 16.15 9.64 -5.64
N SER A 372 15.03 8.93 -5.49
CA SER A 372 14.70 8.21 -4.26
C SER A 372 15.34 6.82 -4.26
N ASP A 373 15.31 6.18 -3.10
CA ASP A 373 15.61 4.75 -2.93
C ASP A 373 14.86 3.85 -3.94
N VAL A 374 13.56 4.08 -4.15
CA VAL A 374 12.75 3.33 -5.13
C VAL A 374 13.31 3.42 -6.56
N VAL A 375 13.92 4.55 -6.95
CA VAL A 375 14.56 4.68 -8.27
C VAL A 375 15.77 3.74 -8.39
N PHE A 376 16.58 3.61 -7.34
CA PHE A 376 17.73 2.72 -7.34
C PHE A 376 17.34 1.24 -7.42
N ILE A 377 16.21 0.83 -6.83
CA ILE A 377 15.65 -0.52 -7.04
C ILE A 377 15.38 -0.77 -8.54
N GLY A 378 14.80 0.21 -9.24
CA GLY A 378 14.56 0.12 -10.70
C GLY A 378 15.87 0.00 -11.50
N VAL A 379 16.88 0.81 -11.18
CA VAL A 379 18.20 0.78 -11.82
C VAL A 379 18.93 -0.54 -11.56
N LEU A 380 18.94 -1.04 -10.32
CA LEU A 380 19.63 -2.28 -9.97
C LEU A 380 18.93 -3.50 -10.60
N ASN A 381 17.61 -3.52 -10.70
CA ASN A 381 16.88 -4.55 -11.45
C ASN A 381 17.20 -4.50 -12.95
N ALA A 382 17.33 -3.31 -13.56
CA ALA A 382 17.76 -3.16 -14.94
C ALA A 382 19.15 -3.77 -15.16
N CYS A 383 20.11 -3.46 -14.27
CA CYS A 383 21.44 -4.07 -14.30
C CYS A 383 21.39 -5.58 -14.11
N SER A 384 20.59 -6.09 -13.17
CA SER A 384 20.42 -7.53 -12.92
C SER A 384 19.89 -8.29 -14.14
N HIS A 385 18.88 -7.75 -14.81
CA HIS A 385 18.25 -8.41 -15.97
C HIS A 385 19.07 -8.34 -17.26
N ALA A 386 20.09 -7.47 -17.31
CA ALA A 386 21.03 -7.32 -18.42
C ALA A 386 22.45 -7.83 -18.13
N GLY A 387 22.74 -8.26 -16.90
CA GLY A 387 24.07 -8.74 -16.49
C GLY A 387 25.13 -7.64 -16.32
N LEU A 388 24.71 -6.39 -16.13
CA LEU A 388 25.57 -5.21 -15.99
C LEU A 388 26.09 -5.07 -14.55
N VAL A 389 26.94 -6.02 -14.13
CA VAL A 389 27.39 -6.15 -12.73
C VAL A 389 28.16 -4.90 -12.26
N ASP A 390 29.08 -4.38 -13.09
CA ASP A 390 29.93 -3.26 -12.70
C ASP A 390 29.16 -1.93 -12.66
N GLU A 391 28.22 -1.72 -13.57
CA GLU A 391 27.25 -0.63 -13.50
C GLU A 391 26.37 -0.77 -12.24
N GLY A 392 25.88 -1.96 -11.93
CA GLY A 392 25.11 -2.24 -10.72
C GLY A 392 25.87 -1.86 -9.44
N ARG A 393 27.10 -2.36 -9.28
CA ARG A 393 28.02 -1.96 -8.19
C ARG A 393 28.23 -0.45 -8.15
N SER A 394 28.42 0.20 -9.30
CA SER A 394 28.60 1.65 -9.41
C SER A 394 27.37 2.42 -8.92
N TYR A 395 26.16 2.06 -9.36
CA TYR A 395 24.92 2.70 -8.92
C TYR A 395 24.61 2.45 -7.43
N PHE A 396 24.86 1.24 -6.92
CA PHE A 396 24.72 0.95 -5.48
C PHE A 396 25.68 1.84 -4.64
N ASN A 397 26.93 1.97 -5.08
CA ASN A 397 27.90 2.86 -4.42
C ASN A 397 27.54 4.35 -4.56
N ARG A 398 26.93 4.79 -5.67
CA ARG A 398 26.41 6.15 -5.83
C ARG A 398 25.25 6.43 -4.88
N MET A 399 24.32 5.48 -4.71
CA MET A 399 23.18 5.58 -3.78
C MET A 399 23.66 5.87 -2.34
N VAL A 400 24.65 5.11 -1.87
CA VAL A 400 25.19 5.25 -0.52
C VAL A 400 26.06 6.51 -0.40
N ASN A 401 27.07 6.67 -1.27
CA ASN A 401 28.12 7.67 -1.06
C ASN A 401 27.77 9.07 -1.58
N ILE A 402 26.99 9.18 -2.66
CA ILE A 402 26.59 10.48 -3.24
C ILE A 402 25.24 10.91 -2.69
N TYR A 403 24.24 10.03 -2.72
CA TYR A 403 22.88 10.35 -2.30
C TYR A 403 22.61 10.17 -0.81
N GLN A 404 23.54 9.55 -0.07
CA GLN A 404 23.42 9.32 1.39
C GLN A 404 22.14 8.57 1.77
N LEU A 405 21.66 7.71 0.85
CA LEU A 405 20.50 6.86 1.06
C LEU A 405 20.95 5.56 1.73
N SER A 406 20.31 5.20 2.86
CA SER A 406 20.52 3.89 3.48
C SER A 406 19.98 2.79 2.57
N PRO A 407 20.79 1.78 2.19
CA PRO A 407 20.28 0.60 1.53
C PRO A 407 19.16 -0.05 2.36
N ARG A 408 18.12 -0.52 1.65
CA ARG A 408 17.04 -1.35 2.20
C ARG A 408 17.13 -2.77 1.68
N ILE A 409 16.34 -3.66 2.26
CA ILE A 409 16.26 -5.09 1.92
C ILE A 409 16.13 -5.34 0.40
N GLU A 410 15.33 -4.53 -0.30
CA GLU A 410 15.09 -4.69 -1.74
C GLU A 410 16.35 -4.40 -2.58
N HIS A 411 17.19 -3.47 -2.14
CA HIS A 411 18.44 -3.14 -2.85
C HIS A 411 19.46 -4.27 -2.71
N TYR A 412 19.56 -4.87 -1.52
CA TYR A 412 20.34 -6.08 -1.32
C TYR A 412 19.78 -7.26 -2.12
N GLY A 413 18.45 -7.38 -2.25
CA GLY A 413 17.81 -8.35 -3.16
C GLY A 413 18.19 -8.18 -4.63
N CYS A 414 18.24 -6.95 -5.14
CA CYS A 414 18.70 -6.69 -6.51
C CYS A 414 20.18 -7.04 -6.72
N MET A 415 21.06 -6.72 -5.75
CA MET A 415 22.49 -7.08 -5.82
C MET A 415 22.71 -8.59 -5.70
N VAL A 416 22.04 -9.19 -4.71
CA VAL A 416 21.51 -10.56 -4.63
C VAL A 416 21.46 -11.35 -5.94
N ASP A 417 20.37 -11.07 -6.63
CA ASP A 417 19.94 -11.60 -7.91
C ASP A 417 20.96 -11.30 -9.03
N MET A 418 21.58 -10.13 -9.04
CA MET A 418 22.58 -9.74 -10.04
C MET A 418 23.87 -10.57 -9.95
N LEU A 419 24.49 -10.63 -8.76
CA LEU A 419 25.69 -11.43 -8.50
C LEU A 419 25.41 -12.92 -8.71
N GLY A 420 24.25 -13.39 -8.22
CA GLY A 420 23.79 -14.74 -8.40
C GLY A 420 23.61 -15.14 -9.87
N ARG A 421 23.01 -14.29 -10.72
CA ARG A 421 22.89 -14.54 -12.18
C ARG A 421 24.23 -14.53 -12.90
N ALA A 422 25.20 -13.77 -12.40
CA ALA A 422 26.56 -13.69 -12.94
C ALA A 422 27.46 -14.85 -12.49
N GLY A 423 27.02 -15.68 -11.54
CA GLY A 423 27.81 -16.78 -10.98
C GLY A 423 28.82 -16.36 -9.90
N LEU A 424 28.71 -15.14 -9.38
CA LEU A 424 29.57 -14.60 -8.32
C LEU A 424 29.01 -14.96 -6.94
N LEU A 425 28.93 -16.27 -6.66
CA LEU A 425 28.21 -16.80 -5.51
C LEU A 425 28.89 -16.48 -4.17
N GLU A 426 30.22 -16.44 -4.13
CA GLU A 426 30.99 -16.10 -2.93
C GLU A 426 30.81 -14.62 -2.55
N GLU A 427 30.81 -13.71 -3.53
CA GLU A 427 30.52 -12.28 -3.32
C GLU A 427 29.07 -12.06 -2.88
N ALA A 428 28.13 -12.86 -3.41
CA ALA A 428 26.75 -12.88 -2.93
C ALA A 428 26.64 -13.39 -1.49
N GLU A 429 27.39 -14.44 -1.09
CA GLU A 429 27.44 -14.92 0.30
C GLU A 429 28.01 -13.86 1.23
N GLU A 430 29.13 -13.22 0.85
CA GLU A 430 29.73 -12.12 1.61
C GLU A 430 28.76 -10.94 1.78
N LEU A 431 28.01 -10.56 0.74
CA LEU A 431 27.02 -9.49 0.81
C LEU A 431 25.85 -9.83 1.75
N VAL A 432 25.35 -11.07 1.73
CA VAL A 432 24.27 -11.55 2.61
C VAL A 432 24.72 -11.66 4.07
N VAL A 433 26.00 -11.97 4.32
CA VAL A 433 26.56 -12.02 5.68
C VAL A 433 26.82 -10.62 6.25
N ASN A 434 27.27 -9.67 5.42
CA ASN A 434 27.69 -8.34 5.88
C ASN A 434 26.60 -7.25 5.84
N MET A 435 25.40 -7.54 5.32
CA MET A 435 24.32 -6.57 5.25
C MET A 435 23.77 -6.18 6.65
N PRO A 436 23.46 -4.89 6.90
CA PRO A 436 23.07 -4.38 8.22
C PRO A 436 21.60 -4.68 8.58
N VAL A 437 20.84 -5.29 7.67
CA VAL A 437 19.45 -5.68 7.85
C VAL A 437 19.34 -7.20 7.67
N LYS A 438 18.47 -7.85 8.45
CA LYS A 438 18.28 -9.30 8.38
C LYS A 438 17.78 -9.69 6.97
N PRO A 439 18.39 -10.67 6.27
CA PRO A 439 17.92 -11.06 4.95
C PRO A 439 16.51 -11.67 5.01
N ASP A 440 15.72 -11.44 3.97
CA ASP A 440 14.32 -11.89 3.85
C ASP A 440 14.18 -13.13 2.95
N ASP A 441 12.95 -13.62 2.80
CA ASP A 441 12.68 -14.79 1.96
C ASP A 441 13.02 -14.54 0.49
N VAL A 442 12.87 -13.31 0.00
CA VAL A 442 13.17 -12.94 -1.40
C VAL A 442 14.67 -13.08 -1.69
N ILE A 443 15.53 -12.58 -0.79
CA ILE A 443 17.00 -12.71 -0.93
C ILE A 443 17.42 -14.19 -0.93
N TYR A 444 16.96 -14.98 0.05
CA TYR A 444 17.29 -16.41 0.08
C TYR A 444 16.74 -17.15 -1.13
N LYS A 445 15.52 -16.83 -1.59
CA LYS A 445 14.93 -17.45 -2.79
C LYS A 445 15.72 -17.13 -4.06
N ALA A 446 16.19 -15.89 -4.22
CA ALA A 446 17.05 -15.50 -5.34
C ALA A 446 18.40 -16.22 -5.31
N PHE A 447 19.04 -16.28 -4.13
CA PHE A 447 20.35 -16.89 -3.97
C PHE A 447 20.32 -18.42 -4.16
N LEU A 448 19.34 -19.12 -3.58
CA LEU A 448 19.16 -20.56 -3.79
C LEU A 448 18.88 -20.91 -5.26
N ALA A 449 18.17 -20.05 -5.98
CA ALA A 449 17.97 -20.20 -7.43
C ALA A 449 19.28 -20.02 -8.22
N ALA A 450 20.16 -19.10 -7.81
CA ALA A 450 21.50 -18.94 -8.38
C ALA A 450 22.41 -20.15 -8.11
N CYS A 451 22.48 -20.63 -6.87
CA CYS A 451 23.25 -21.84 -6.54
C CYS A 451 22.78 -23.04 -7.36
N LYS A 452 21.46 -23.23 -7.51
CA LYS A 452 20.90 -24.26 -8.41
C LYS A 452 21.32 -24.06 -9.88
N LYS A 453 21.30 -22.82 -10.38
CA LYS A 453 21.66 -22.49 -11.78
C LYS A 453 23.13 -22.79 -12.10
N HIS A 454 24.03 -22.53 -11.15
CA HIS A 454 25.47 -22.73 -11.33
C HIS A 454 25.99 -24.07 -10.79
N GLY A 455 25.16 -24.86 -10.11
CA GLY A 455 25.50 -26.19 -9.61
C GLY A 455 26.28 -26.21 -8.28
N ASP A 456 26.34 -25.08 -7.56
CA ASP A 456 27.05 -25.01 -6.28
C ASP A 456 26.20 -25.61 -5.14
N ALA A 457 26.49 -26.87 -4.85
CA ALA A 457 25.86 -27.63 -3.78
C ALA A 457 26.26 -27.12 -2.38
N GLU A 458 27.47 -26.57 -2.21
CA GLU A 458 28.05 -26.28 -0.90
C GLU A 458 27.51 -24.97 -0.33
N ILE A 459 27.60 -23.88 -1.11
CA ILE A 459 26.97 -22.59 -0.82
C ILE A 459 25.45 -22.80 -0.75
N GLY A 460 24.87 -23.51 -1.73
CA GLY A 460 23.44 -23.83 -1.75
C GLY A 460 22.94 -24.47 -0.45
N MET A 461 23.68 -25.44 0.11
CA MET A 461 23.32 -26.09 1.37
C MET A 461 23.57 -25.23 2.63
N ARG A 462 24.56 -24.31 2.62
CA ARG A 462 24.71 -23.32 3.72
C ARG A 462 23.55 -22.35 3.75
N VAL A 463 23.28 -21.72 2.60
CA VAL A 463 22.19 -20.76 2.40
C VAL A 463 20.84 -21.41 2.73
N ALA A 464 20.63 -22.68 2.35
CA ALA A 464 19.42 -23.44 2.68
C ALA A 464 19.22 -23.64 4.20
N LYS A 465 20.29 -23.90 4.96
CA LYS A 465 20.22 -24.05 6.43
C LYS A 465 19.87 -22.73 7.11
N CYS A 466 20.56 -21.65 6.76
CA CYS A 466 20.24 -20.32 7.28
C CYS A 466 18.80 -19.91 6.92
N PHE A 467 18.34 -20.25 5.72
CA PHE A 467 16.96 -19.98 5.33
C PHE A 467 15.97 -20.78 6.19
N MET A 468 16.18 -22.08 6.42
CA MET A 468 15.32 -22.91 7.27
C MET A 468 15.14 -22.38 8.71
N GLU A 469 16.15 -21.71 9.27
CA GLU A 469 16.06 -21.04 10.59
C GLU A 469 15.17 -19.78 10.58
N LEU A 470 14.82 -19.28 9.39
CA LEU A 470 14.03 -18.08 9.16
C LEU A 470 12.63 -18.36 8.60
N VAL A 471 12.38 -19.58 8.13
CA VAL A 471 11.12 -19.99 7.50
C VAL A 471 9.94 -19.79 8.47
N SER A 472 9.19 -18.71 8.22
CA SER A 472 7.78 -18.59 8.58
C SER A 472 6.96 -19.62 7.77
N HIS A 473 5.68 -19.80 8.08
CA HIS A 473 4.80 -20.84 7.50
C HIS A 473 4.45 -20.64 5.99
N ASP A 474 5.41 -20.25 5.14
CA ASP A 474 5.28 -20.02 3.70
C ASP A 474 5.65 -21.28 2.87
N GLY A 475 4.76 -21.65 1.94
CA GLY A 475 4.94 -22.83 1.10
C GLY A 475 5.97 -22.68 -0.01
N ASP A 476 6.16 -21.49 -0.57
CA ASP A 476 7.16 -21.23 -1.62
C ASP A 476 8.57 -21.58 -1.11
N SER A 477 8.85 -21.21 0.14
CA SER A 477 10.13 -21.44 0.82
C SER A 477 10.48 -22.93 0.93
N TYR A 478 9.54 -23.75 1.44
CA TYR A 478 9.73 -25.20 1.52
C TYR A 478 9.82 -25.86 0.14
N VAL A 479 9.06 -25.39 -0.85
CA VAL A 479 9.10 -25.93 -2.22
C VAL A 479 10.46 -25.65 -2.87
N LEU A 480 11.03 -24.46 -2.68
CA LEU A 480 12.36 -24.14 -3.22
C LEU A 480 13.46 -24.97 -2.55
N LEU A 481 13.44 -25.10 -1.22
CA LEU A 481 14.36 -25.95 -0.47
C LEU A 481 14.25 -27.43 -0.92
N SER A 482 13.03 -27.94 -1.04
CA SER A 482 12.76 -29.30 -1.53
C SER A 482 13.27 -29.49 -2.96
N ASN A 483 13.15 -28.47 -3.82
CA ASN A 483 13.65 -28.51 -5.19
C ASN A 483 15.18 -28.48 -5.25
N LEU A 484 15.85 -27.67 -4.41
CA LEU A 484 17.31 -27.66 -4.33
C LEU A 484 17.85 -29.01 -3.86
N CYS A 485 17.36 -29.53 -2.73
CA CYS A 485 17.77 -30.85 -2.23
C CYS A 485 17.49 -31.96 -3.25
N ALA A 486 16.37 -31.92 -3.97
CA ALA A 486 16.09 -32.87 -5.06
C ALA A 486 17.10 -32.77 -6.20
N SER A 487 17.50 -31.56 -6.62
CA SER A 487 18.55 -31.38 -7.64
C SER A 487 19.95 -31.81 -7.17
N LEU A 488 20.18 -31.87 -5.86
CA LEU A 488 21.42 -32.38 -5.25
C LEU A 488 21.38 -33.88 -4.93
N GLY A 489 20.25 -34.57 -5.21
CA GLY A 489 20.07 -36.00 -4.90
C GLY A 489 19.75 -36.35 -3.44
N GLU A 490 19.53 -35.33 -2.60
CA GLU A 490 19.35 -35.44 -1.14
C GLU A 490 17.90 -35.79 -0.75
N TRP A 491 17.45 -36.96 -1.21
CA TRP A 491 16.06 -37.41 -1.12
C TRP A 491 15.53 -37.57 0.31
N ASP A 492 16.39 -37.91 1.28
CA ASP A 492 15.99 -37.99 2.70
C ASP A 492 15.62 -36.61 3.26
N THR A 493 16.38 -35.57 2.87
CA THR A 493 16.07 -34.17 3.22
C THR A 493 14.79 -33.70 2.52
N VAL A 494 14.58 -34.09 1.26
CA VAL A 494 13.33 -33.84 0.52
C VAL A 494 12.12 -34.48 1.22
N ALA A 495 12.24 -35.73 1.66
CA ALA A 495 11.18 -36.43 2.38
C ALA A 495 10.85 -35.74 3.71
N LYS A 496 11.89 -35.34 4.47
CA LYS A 496 11.73 -34.59 5.73
C LYS A 496 11.04 -33.25 5.52
N LEU A 497 11.45 -32.46 4.52
CA LEU A 497 10.82 -31.17 4.20
C LEU A 497 9.33 -31.33 3.85
N ARG A 498 8.98 -32.35 3.05
CA ARG A 498 7.58 -32.63 2.67
C ARG A 498 6.72 -33.12 3.85
N LEU A 499 7.31 -33.86 4.80
CA LEU A 499 6.69 -34.20 6.08
C LEU A 499 6.40 -32.93 6.90
N THR A 500 7.39 -32.06 7.08
CA THR A 500 7.22 -30.78 7.81
C THR A 500 6.17 -29.87 7.16
N MET A 501 6.12 -29.78 5.83
CA MET A 501 5.04 -29.06 5.13
C MET A 501 3.65 -29.59 5.50
N LYS A 502 3.51 -30.92 5.58
CA LYS A 502 2.23 -31.57 5.93
C LYS A 502 1.86 -31.36 7.41
N GLU A 503 2.83 -31.43 8.31
CA GLU A 503 2.64 -31.20 9.75
C GLU A 503 2.25 -29.76 10.09
N LEU A 504 2.78 -28.79 9.33
CA LEU A 504 2.48 -27.37 9.49
C LEU A 504 1.27 -26.90 8.64
N GLU A 505 0.57 -27.82 7.98
CA GLU A 505 -0.52 -27.56 7.01
C GLU A 505 -0.17 -26.58 5.87
N VAL A 506 1.13 -26.41 5.58
CA VAL A 506 1.65 -25.47 4.58
C VAL A 506 1.37 -26.01 3.18
N ARG A 507 0.59 -25.25 2.40
CA ARG A 507 0.25 -25.58 1.01
C ARG A 507 1.18 -24.88 0.02
N LYS A 508 1.42 -25.52 -1.11
CA LYS A 508 2.09 -24.93 -2.27
C LYS A 508 1.07 -24.10 -3.07
N ASP A 509 1.44 -22.88 -3.46
CA ASP A 509 0.65 -22.10 -4.41
C ASP A 509 0.62 -22.78 -5.80
N PRO A 510 -0.58 -22.98 -6.40
CA PRO A 510 -0.69 -23.57 -7.72
C PRO A 510 -0.10 -22.63 -8.78
N GLY A 511 0.62 -23.21 -9.75
CA GLY A 511 1.07 -22.47 -10.92
C GLY A 511 -0.13 -22.09 -11.79
N CYS A 512 -0.40 -20.79 -11.88
CA CYS A 512 -1.59 -20.23 -12.52
C CYS A 512 -1.18 -19.21 -13.59
N SER A 513 -1.75 -19.36 -14.79
CA SER A 513 -1.58 -18.40 -15.88
C SER A 513 -2.93 -17.87 -16.33
N TRP A 514 -2.98 -16.61 -16.76
CA TRP A 514 -4.20 -16.02 -17.32
C TRP A 514 -3.91 -15.11 -18.51
N ILE A 515 -4.94 -14.92 -19.32
CA ILE A 515 -4.97 -14.09 -20.53
C ILE A 515 -6.25 -13.26 -20.52
N THR A 516 -6.19 -12.02 -21.03
CA THR A 516 -7.38 -11.19 -21.25
C THR A 516 -7.76 -11.23 -22.72
N ILE A 517 -9.00 -11.59 -23.05
CA ILE A 517 -9.56 -11.61 -24.42
C ILE A 517 -11.00 -11.09 -24.35
N ASP A 518 -11.41 -10.23 -25.28
CA ASP A 518 -12.76 -9.64 -25.34
C ASP A 518 -13.19 -9.01 -24.01
N GLY A 519 -12.24 -8.37 -23.33
CA GLY A 519 -12.41 -7.80 -22.00
C GLY A 519 -12.62 -8.84 -20.88
N MET A 520 -12.53 -10.15 -21.10
CA MET A 520 -12.67 -11.16 -20.06
C MET A 520 -11.32 -11.76 -19.66
N ILE A 521 -11.13 -11.98 -18.35
CA ILE A 521 -9.91 -12.60 -17.81
C ILE A 521 -10.17 -14.10 -17.72
N HIS A 522 -9.44 -14.87 -18.51
CA HIS A 522 -9.50 -16.33 -18.51
C HIS A 522 -8.30 -16.88 -17.75
N GLU A 523 -8.58 -17.54 -16.64
CA GLU A 523 -7.59 -18.14 -15.76
C GLU A 523 -7.47 -19.64 -16.02
N PHE A 524 -6.24 -20.15 -15.94
CA PHE A 524 -5.90 -21.54 -16.17
C PHE A 524 -4.97 -22.06 -15.08
N VAL A 525 -5.43 -23.12 -14.41
CA VAL A 525 -4.67 -23.91 -13.44
C VAL A 525 -4.57 -25.34 -13.99
N VAL A 526 -3.45 -26.02 -13.72
CA VAL A 526 -3.28 -27.42 -14.14
C VAL A 526 -4.33 -28.29 -13.44
N GLU A 527 -4.92 -29.25 -14.15
CA GLU A 527 -6.06 -30.09 -13.72
C GLU A 527 -7.40 -29.35 -13.50
N ASP A 528 -7.51 -28.05 -13.85
CA ASP A 528 -8.80 -27.35 -13.91
C ASP A 528 -9.45 -27.51 -15.29
N TYR A 529 -10.61 -28.18 -15.31
CA TYR A 529 -11.40 -28.43 -16.50
C TYR A 529 -12.68 -27.58 -16.58
N THR A 530 -12.89 -26.64 -15.64
CA THR A 530 -14.14 -25.86 -15.50
C THR A 530 -14.40 -24.86 -16.62
N HIS A 531 -13.39 -24.54 -17.45
CA HIS A 531 -13.52 -23.58 -18.54
C HIS A 531 -14.54 -24.05 -19.61
N PRO A 532 -15.47 -23.19 -20.09
CA PRO A 532 -16.49 -23.59 -21.06
C PRO A 532 -15.95 -24.19 -22.37
N ARG A 533 -14.73 -23.79 -22.80
CA ARG A 533 -14.07 -24.25 -24.03
C ARG A 533 -12.94 -25.26 -23.79
N THR A 534 -12.86 -25.89 -22.61
CA THR A 534 -11.83 -26.89 -22.25
C THR A 534 -11.53 -27.89 -23.38
N LYS A 535 -12.58 -28.44 -24.04
CA LYS A 535 -12.38 -29.41 -25.15
C LYS A 535 -11.58 -28.84 -26.33
N GLU A 536 -11.85 -27.60 -26.73
CA GLU A 536 -11.15 -26.94 -27.84
C GLU A 536 -9.70 -26.61 -27.45
N ILE A 537 -9.49 -26.21 -26.19
CA ILE A 537 -8.16 -25.88 -25.65
C ILE A 537 -7.26 -27.12 -25.66
N TYR A 538 -7.77 -28.28 -25.22
CA TYR A 538 -7.00 -29.52 -25.20
C TYR A 538 -6.70 -30.06 -26.61
N LEU A 539 -7.64 -29.92 -27.56
CA LEU A 539 -7.36 -30.23 -28.98
C LEU A 539 -6.27 -29.31 -29.58
N MET A 540 -6.26 -28.02 -29.21
CA MET A 540 -5.18 -27.11 -29.63
C MET A 540 -3.84 -27.46 -28.97
N LEU A 541 -3.83 -27.90 -27.71
CA LEU A 541 -2.61 -28.40 -27.07
C LEU A 541 -2.05 -29.61 -27.81
N GLU A 542 -2.89 -30.59 -28.20
CA GLU A 542 -2.47 -31.74 -29.01
C GLU A 542 -1.86 -31.31 -30.36
N GLU A 543 -2.48 -30.35 -31.06
CA GLU A 543 -1.93 -29.76 -32.28
C GLU A 543 -0.56 -29.08 -32.05
N MET A 544 -0.44 -28.30 -30.96
CA MET A 544 0.80 -27.67 -30.55
C MET A 544 1.88 -28.72 -30.24
N ALA A 545 1.54 -29.85 -29.63
CA ALA A 545 2.47 -30.94 -29.33
C ALA A 545 3.15 -31.46 -30.60
N VAL A 546 2.34 -31.83 -31.59
CA VAL A 546 2.80 -32.39 -32.87
C VAL A 546 3.69 -31.38 -33.59
N LYS A 547 3.22 -30.14 -33.75
CA LYS A 547 3.97 -29.09 -34.45
C LYS A 547 5.26 -28.69 -33.74
N LEU A 548 5.30 -28.74 -32.41
CA LEU A 548 6.53 -28.51 -31.64
C LEU A 548 7.53 -29.65 -31.84
N GLN A 549 7.07 -30.91 -31.83
CA GLN A 549 7.91 -32.07 -32.10
C GLN A 549 8.49 -32.03 -33.51
N GLU A 550 7.69 -31.67 -34.53
CA GLU A 550 8.15 -31.41 -35.90
C GLU A 550 9.18 -30.28 -35.99
N ALA A 551 9.06 -29.26 -35.13
CA ALA A 551 10.03 -28.17 -35.00
C ALA A 551 11.28 -28.52 -34.16
N GLY A 552 11.42 -29.76 -33.69
CA GLY A 552 12.57 -30.25 -32.94
C GLY A 552 12.54 -29.94 -31.44
N TYR A 553 11.36 -29.65 -30.86
CA TYR A 553 11.20 -29.52 -29.41
C TYR A 553 11.39 -30.87 -28.71
N VAL A 554 12.18 -30.86 -27.62
CA VAL A 554 12.34 -31.98 -26.68
C VAL A 554 12.01 -31.44 -25.28
N PRO A 555 11.09 -32.08 -24.52
CA PRO A 555 10.77 -31.64 -23.16
C PRO A 555 11.97 -31.79 -22.21
N ASP A 556 12.23 -30.77 -21.39
CA ASP A 556 13.29 -30.81 -20.38
C ASP A 556 12.78 -31.44 -19.07
N THR A 557 12.80 -32.77 -19.00
CA THR A 557 12.28 -33.52 -17.83
C THR A 557 13.05 -33.25 -16.53
N ALA A 558 14.27 -32.69 -16.59
CA ALA A 558 15.02 -32.27 -15.41
C ALA A 558 14.37 -31.06 -14.69
N GLN A 559 13.45 -30.34 -15.34
CA GLN A 559 12.61 -29.34 -14.68
C GLN A 559 11.57 -29.96 -13.72
N VAL A 560 11.22 -31.25 -13.89
CA VAL A 560 10.23 -31.95 -13.06
C VAL A 560 10.95 -32.69 -11.92
N LEU A 561 11.13 -32.00 -10.80
CA LEU A 561 11.79 -32.49 -9.59
C LEU A 561 10.90 -33.41 -8.72
N LEU A 562 10.17 -34.30 -9.39
CA LEU A 562 9.37 -35.36 -8.80
C LEU A 562 10.00 -36.70 -9.16
N ASN A 563 10.08 -37.61 -8.18
CA ASN A 563 10.52 -38.99 -8.41
C ASN A 563 9.34 -39.79 -9.00
N ILE A 564 9.09 -39.57 -10.29
CA ILE A 564 8.06 -40.21 -11.12
C ILE A 564 8.70 -40.67 -12.43
N GLU A 565 8.05 -41.60 -13.13
CA GLU A 565 8.46 -42.07 -14.47
C GLU A 565 8.61 -40.91 -15.47
N GLU A 566 9.58 -40.99 -16.38
CA GLU A 566 9.88 -39.92 -17.34
C GLU A 566 8.66 -39.55 -18.22
N GLU A 567 7.89 -40.53 -18.68
CA GLU A 567 6.63 -40.31 -19.44
C GLU A 567 5.63 -39.42 -18.68
N LYS A 568 5.58 -39.54 -17.34
CA LYS A 568 4.74 -38.70 -16.47
C LYS A 568 5.34 -37.31 -16.27
N LYS A 569 6.67 -37.15 -16.34
CA LYS A 569 7.33 -35.83 -16.35
C LYS A 569 7.03 -35.07 -17.63
N GLU A 570 7.17 -35.71 -18.79
CA GLU A 570 6.85 -35.12 -20.10
C GLU A 570 5.38 -34.66 -20.15
N SER A 571 4.45 -35.52 -19.73
CA SER A 571 3.03 -35.20 -19.62
C SER A 571 2.77 -34.00 -18.67
N THR A 572 3.48 -33.93 -17.54
CA THR A 572 3.37 -32.79 -16.61
C THR A 572 3.79 -31.47 -17.27
N LEU A 573 4.92 -31.46 -17.96
CA LEU A 573 5.44 -30.26 -18.67
C LEU A 573 4.50 -29.80 -19.78
N PHE A 574 3.83 -30.73 -20.44
CA PHE A 574 2.89 -30.44 -21.52
C PHE A 574 1.66 -29.65 -21.04
N TYR A 575 1.10 -30.01 -19.88
CA TYR A 575 -0.08 -29.35 -19.29
C TYR A 575 0.23 -28.13 -18.39
N HIS A 576 1.43 -27.54 -18.49
CA HIS A 576 1.71 -26.30 -17.77
C HIS A 576 0.75 -25.17 -18.17
N SER A 577 0.25 -24.42 -17.18
CA SER A 577 -0.76 -23.36 -17.33
C SER A 577 -0.48 -22.34 -18.44
N GLU A 578 0.80 -22.07 -18.70
CA GLU A 578 1.31 -21.17 -19.72
C GLU A 578 0.93 -21.67 -21.12
N LYS A 579 1.12 -22.97 -21.37
CA LYS A 579 0.77 -23.64 -22.64
C LYS A 579 -0.76 -23.68 -22.80
N ILE A 580 -1.51 -23.95 -21.73
CA ILE A 580 -2.99 -23.91 -21.72
C ILE A 580 -3.50 -22.51 -22.10
N ALA A 581 -2.96 -21.45 -21.47
CA ALA A 581 -3.35 -20.07 -21.74
C ALA A 581 -2.99 -19.62 -23.17
N ILE A 582 -1.85 -20.07 -23.70
CA ILE A 582 -1.47 -19.82 -25.11
C ILE A 582 -2.38 -20.58 -26.07
N ALA A 583 -2.70 -21.85 -25.82
CA ALA A 583 -3.63 -22.64 -26.61
C ALA A 583 -5.00 -21.96 -26.69
N PHE A 584 -5.54 -21.49 -25.55
CA PHE A 584 -6.76 -20.69 -25.52
C PHE A 584 -6.64 -19.38 -26.30
N GLY A 585 -5.50 -18.68 -26.22
CA GLY A 585 -5.21 -17.49 -27.02
C GLY A 585 -5.22 -17.76 -28.52
N LEU A 586 -4.61 -18.87 -28.97
CA LEU A 586 -4.55 -19.28 -30.38
C LEU A 586 -5.95 -19.59 -30.97
N ILE A 587 -6.82 -20.29 -30.23
CA ILE A 587 -8.20 -20.61 -30.69
C ILE A 587 -9.21 -19.46 -30.57
N SER A 588 -8.82 -18.33 -29.95
CA SER A 588 -9.73 -17.23 -29.63
C SER A 588 -9.39 -15.92 -30.33
N THR A 589 -8.24 -15.84 -31.02
CA THR A 589 -7.78 -14.59 -31.64
C THR A 589 -7.27 -14.82 -33.07
N SER A 590 -7.48 -13.83 -33.94
CA SER A 590 -6.99 -13.87 -35.32
C SER A 590 -5.47 -13.99 -35.40
N SER A 591 -4.98 -14.60 -36.49
CA SER A 591 -3.55 -14.72 -36.77
C SER A 591 -2.85 -13.37 -36.75
N GLY A 592 -1.60 -13.34 -36.26
CA GLY A 592 -0.81 -12.12 -36.05
C GLY A 592 -1.14 -11.33 -34.78
N THR A 593 -2.25 -11.58 -34.08
CA THR A 593 -2.57 -10.88 -32.83
C THR A 593 -1.53 -11.19 -31.75
N THR A 594 -1.02 -10.18 -31.02
CA THR A 594 -0.07 -10.42 -29.92
C THR A 594 -0.79 -11.04 -28.72
N LEU A 595 -0.25 -12.13 -28.17
CA LEU A 595 -0.81 -12.78 -26.98
C LEU A 595 -0.15 -12.24 -25.71
N HIS A 596 -0.96 -11.74 -24.77
CA HIS A 596 -0.49 -11.23 -23.47
C HIS A 596 -0.84 -12.24 -22.36
N ILE A 597 0.15 -13.00 -21.89
CA ILE A 597 0.02 -13.99 -20.83
C ILE A 597 0.61 -13.43 -19.53
N VAL A 598 -0.05 -13.67 -18.42
CA VAL A 598 0.49 -13.38 -17.08
C VAL A 598 0.56 -14.66 -16.27
N LYS A 599 1.68 -14.86 -15.58
CA LYS A 599 1.97 -15.99 -14.69
C LYS A 599 2.17 -15.48 -13.25
N ASN A 600 1.62 -16.17 -12.26
CA ASN A 600 1.83 -15.83 -10.84
C ASN A 600 3.24 -16.17 -10.32
N LEU A 601 3.84 -17.25 -10.84
CA LEU A 601 5.18 -17.73 -10.54
C LEU A 601 6.21 -17.28 -11.60
N ARG A 602 7.47 -17.65 -11.42
CA ARG A 602 8.48 -17.61 -12.48
C ARG A 602 8.25 -18.79 -13.44
N ILE A 603 8.37 -18.58 -14.75
CA ILE A 603 8.25 -19.67 -15.74
C ILE A 603 9.40 -20.66 -15.61
N CYS A 604 9.23 -21.92 -16.03
CA CYS A 604 10.33 -22.90 -16.05
C CYS A 604 11.12 -22.87 -17.37
N GLY A 605 12.31 -23.51 -17.38
CA GLY A 605 13.17 -23.58 -18.57
C GLY A 605 12.48 -24.21 -19.78
N ASP A 606 11.71 -25.27 -19.55
CA ASP A 606 10.91 -25.95 -20.57
C ASP A 606 9.84 -25.04 -21.19
N CYS A 607 9.08 -24.30 -20.36
CA CYS A 607 8.10 -23.32 -20.86
C CYS A 607 8.77 -22.20 -21.64
N HIS A 608 9.90 -21.67 -21.16
CA HIS A 608 10.65 -20.65 -21.89
C HIS A 608 11.09 -21.14 -23.29
N SER A 609 11.64 -22.36 -23.38
CA SER A 609 12.10 -22.96 -24.63
C SER A 609 10.96 -23.35 -25.58
N SER A 610 9.87 -23.91 -25.07
CA SER A 610 8.69 -24.22 -25.89
C SER A 610 7.98 -22.96 -26.40
N ILE A 611 7.84 -21.90 -25.59
CA ILE A 611 7.18 -20.66 -26.02
C ILE A 611 7.99 -19.93 -27.11
N LYS A 612 9.33 -19.99 -27.08
CA LYS A 612 10.17 -19.59 -28.23
C LYS A 612 9.73 -20.34 -29.51
N LEU A 613 9.63 -21.66 -29.47
CA LEU A 613 9.22 -22.43 -30.65
C LEU A 613 7.76 -22.18 -31.06
N ILE A 614 6.83 -22.00 -30.12
CA ILE A 614 5.42 -21.66 -30.41
C ILE A 614 5.35 -20.32 -31.17
N SER A 615 6.10 -19.29 -30.74
CA SER A 615 6.08 -17.97 -31.41
C SER A 615 6.48 -18.06 -32.88
N LYS A 616 7.51 -18.87 -33.17
CA LYS A 616 7.99 -19.16 -34.53
C LYS A 616 7.00 -19.99 -35.36
N VAL A 617 6.50 -21.09 -34.80
CA VAL A 617 5.68 -22.07 -35.52
C VAL A 617 4.30 -21.52 -35.88
N TYR A 618 3.71 -20.70 -35.00
CA TYR A 618 2.39 -20.10 -35.23
C TYR A 618 2.47 -18.67 -35.80
N GLY A 619 3.66 -18.09 -35.95
CA GLY A 619 3.85 -16.71 -36.41
C GLY A 619 3.16 -15.69 -35.49
N ARG A 620 3.36 -15.84 -34.17
CA ARG A 620 2.70 -15.02 -33.14
C ARG A 620 3.74 -14.41 -32.21
N ARG A 621 3.70 -13.09 -32.04
CA ARG A 621 4.36 -12.45 -30.90
C ARG A 621 3.63 -12.83 -29.61
N ILE A 622 4.36 -13.35 -28.63
CA ILE A 622 3.83 -13.76 -27.32
C ILE A 622 4.58 -12.98 -26.25
N ILE A 623 3.86 -12.26 -25.41
CA ILE A 623 4.40 -11.49 -24.30
C ILE A 623 3.97 -12.19 -23.01
N VAL A 624 4.94 -12.74 -22.28
CA VAL A 624 4.68 -13.41 -20.99
C VAL A 624 5.26 -12.58 -19.87
N ARG A 625 4.41 -12.16 -18.92
CA ARG A 625 4.84 -11.56 -17.66
C ARG A 625 4.91 -12.64 -16.59
N ASP A 626 6.10 -12.91 -16.07
CA ASP A 626 6.27 -13.78 -14.91
C ASP A 626 6.40 -12.96 -13.60
N ARG A 627 6.67 -13.60 -12.47
CA ARG A 627 6.85 -12.93 -11.16
C ARG A 627 8.00 -11.90 -11.15
N SER A 628 8.96 -12.00 -12.07
CA SER A 628 10.21 -11.23 -12.10
C SER A 628 10.32 -10.24 -13.27
N ARG A 629 9.92 -10.63 -14.49
CA ARG A 629 10.13 -9.83 -15.71
C ARG A 629 9.11 -10.15 -16.80
N PHE A 630 9.16 -9.36 -17.87
CA PHE A 630 8.62 -9.73 -19.17
C PHE A 630 9.62 -10.54 -19.99
N HIS A 631 9.05 -11.47 -20.75
CA HIS A 631 9.67 -12.23 -21.82
C HIS A 631 8.87 -11.94 -23.10
N HIS A 632 9.51 -11.31 -24.08
CA HIS A 632 8.90 -11.06 -25.39
C HIS A 632 9.42 -12.12 -26.36
N PHE A 633 8.55 -13.03 -26.77
CA PHE A 633 8.85 -14.12 -27.68
C PHE A 633 8.40 -13.77 -29.09
N GLU A 634 9.32 -13.83 -30.06
CA GLU A 634 9.10 -13.47 -31.45
C GLU A 634 10.08 -14.26 -32.33
N ASP A 635 9.58 -14.89 -33.40
CA ASP A 635 10.35 -15.68 -34.38
C ASP A 635 11.35 -16.74 -33.83
N GLY A 636 11.10 -17.28 -32.64
CA GLY A 636 11.98 -18.27 -32.00
C GLY A 636 12.98 -17.71 -30.99
N VAL A 637 12.98 -16.39 -30.78
CA VAL A 637 13.88 -15.68 -29.87
C VAL A 637 13.08 -15.12 -28.69
N CYS A 638 13.74 -14.92 -27.54
CA CYS A 638 13.18 -14.19 -26.39
C CYS A 638 14.05 -12.97 -26.07
N SER A 639 13.42 -11.85 -25.69
CA SER A 639 14.10 -10.61 -25.28
C SER A 639 15.02 -10.72 -24.05
N CYS A 640 15.06 -11.88 -23.38
CA CYS A 640 16.04 -12.15 -22.32
C CYS A 640 17.40 -12.67 -22.83
N ASN A 641 17.52 -13.04 -24.12
CA ASN A 641 18.70 -13.70 -24.68
C ASN A 641 19.16 -14.95 -23.88
N ASP A 642 18.19 -15.69 -23.33
CA ASP A 642 18.38 -16.80 -22.39
C ASP A 642 19.13 -16.44 -21.08
N TYR A 643 19.39 -15.15 -20.84
CA TYR A 643 19.89 -14.60 -19.57
C TYR A 643 18.74 -14.15 -18.67
N TRP A 644 18.24 -15.07 -17.84
CA TRP A 644 17.19 -14.81 -16.85
C TRP A 644 17.37 -15.60 -15.56
#